data_AF-A0A378JF04-F1
#
_entry.id   AF-A0A378JF04-F1
#
_cell.length_a   1.000
_cell.length_b   1.000
_cell.length_c   1.000
_cell.angle_alpha   90.00
_cell.angle_beta   90.00
_cell.angle_gamma   90.00
#
_symmetry.space_group_name_H-M   'P 1'
#
loop_
_entity.id
_entity.type
_entity.pdbx_description
1 polymer ?
#
loop_
_entity_poly.entity_id
_entity_poly.type
_entity_poly.pdbx_seq_one_letter_code
_entity_poly.pdbx_strand_id
1 'polypeptide(L)'
;MPVYSIESPVVLFNHDQYGTRLLFQQGEANPRNQLGKNGVTVHHWFSALFYKTITIEATLIDTQGRHQNQRFIINKSSLIKYIGSSASNADSDEVLIRKLHEKMYHSSLNRPTEQDKLRQKQAGDHLRHAGEYNHIKMKYSLWDNLVGKFLSWLFQKTLASFNFFKARFLIVRTEKNLFEAGEVLAKTRFHEAYTAVPAYKHHITRFQGKPVDHTTLRDIPITTKDNYIKYQKFDADTHFYGKYPVFAKVDTSTGTTGKPTAWVRGERELNSVKKTLELAEKAQFGNRRVAFINAFALGPWATGLTAYELMRNTGSVFATGADKEKILDELLRIKHYETHQLELEIAQLCEKNPSSTPEDILVISKFVDNSLKNALKHRHTSFDAILAQQISSLDKKEKHLIERYKSHIVAIAKKLNQEKVQILLTGYPPFLKDLATYIRAKGHHLSDFSVIGIVGGQANSEAMRDSLIRDGFNHIYSSYGASDLDVNLGEETDDEIIIRKAIEQNPGLARELYGVNRGLPMIFHFDPMNTHIECDNQEENKDSLIFTCTRDDRSSPRIRYNLGDKGRVYAASDVQALLAKYGIFHQPRSPLPLMFIWGRDSTVVFNGANLAFTELERALTNIDTEGQILKKAFYSYQDREGNDQLEFWLELEEGVELFDKETMQCYAKKLISQLVNINQDFRYQIEHLSDGAALPMVRFFKRGQSPISEAEGHRKQVLVFQKENLPENYRFPEEDICRGVKVPMSRALLTAEQGETTDLAFQCL
;
A
#
# COMPACT_ATOMS: atom_id res chain seq x y z
N MET A 1 -20.94 -16.04 -42.01
CA MET A 1 -21.10 -14.81 -41.19
C MET A 1 -19.97 -13.86 -41.57
N PRO A 2 -20.23 -12.57 -41.76
CA PRO A 2 -19.17 -11.59 -41.98
C PRO A 2 -18.20 -11.58 -40.79
N VAL A 3 -16.92 -11.38 -41.07
CA VAL A 3 -15.86 -11.25 -40.06
C VAL A 3 -15.35 -9.82 -40.12
N TYR A 4 -15.36 -9.13 -38.99
CA TYR A 4 -14.95 -7.73 -38.90
C TYR A 4 -13.58 -7.60 -38.23
N SER A 5 -12.67 -6.83 -38.80
CA SER A 5 -11.35 -6.61 -38.22
C SER A 5 -11.41 -5.59 -37.07
N ILE A 6 -10.71 -5.87 -35.98
CA ILE A 6 -10.45 -4.93 -34.89
C ILE A 6 -8.98 -4.52 -34.93
N GLU A 7 -8.73 -3.21 -34.99
CA GLU A 7 -7.37 -2.66 -35.09
C GLU A 7 -6.59 -2.76 -33.76
N SER A 8 -7.28 -2.58 -32.64
CA SER A 8 -6.73 -2.73 -31.29
C SER A 8 -6.36 -4.19 -30.99
N PRO A 9 -5.15 -4.48 -30.48
CA PRO A 9 -4.90 -5.75 -29.82
C PRO A 9 -5.91 -6.00 -28.70
N VAL A 10 -6.16 -7.27 -28.43
CA VAL A 10 -7.15 -7.72 -27.44
C VAL A 10 -6.54 -8.67 -26.42
N VAL A 11 -7.15 -8.72 -25.25
CA VAL A 11 -6.77 -9.63 -24.16
C VAL A 11 -8.00 -10.40 -23.70
N LEU A 12 -7.86 -11.71 -23.50
CA LEU A 12 -8.87 -12.53 -22.86
C LEU A 12 -8.73 -12.44 -21.34
N PHE A 13 -9.69 -11.79 -20.70
CA PHE A 13 -9.79 -11.70 -19.26
C PHE A 13 -10.76 -12.76 -18.74
N ASN A 14 -10.23 -13.76 -18.03
CA ASN A 14 -11.01 -14.81 -17.40
C ASN A 14 -11.16 -14.51 -15.92
N HIS A 15 -12.40 -14.54 -15.41
CA HIS A 15 -12.69 -14.34 -14.00
C HIS A 15 -13.77 -15.31 -13.54
N ASP A 16 -13.51 -16.03 -12.45
CA ASP A 16 -14.38 -17.11 -11.94
C ASP A 16 -15.84 -16.67 -11.74
N GLN A 17 -16.02 -15.44 -11.25
CA GLN A 17 -17.34 -14.89 -10.99
C GLN A 17 -18.05 -14.29 -12.22
N TYR A 18 -17.31 -13.84 -13.23
CA TYR A 18 -17.85 -12.98 -14.30
C TYR A 18 -17.71 -13.54 -15.71
N GLY A 19 -17.10 -14.72 -15.84
CA GLY A 19 -16.84 -15.41 -17.09
C GLY A 19 -15.74 -14.74 -17.92
N THR A 20 -15.60 -15.19 -19.16
CA THR A 20 -14.59 -14.69 -20.11
C THR A 20 -15.04 -13.38 -20.78
N ARG A 21 -14.14 -12.40 -20.78
CA ARG A 21 -14.31 -11.08 -21.37
C ARG A 21 -13.19 -10.78 -22.36
N LEU A 22 -13.52 -10.07 -23.43
CA LEU A 22 -12.57 -9.49 -24.35
C LEU A 22 -12.32 -8.04 -23.95
N LEU A 23 -11.08 -7.75 -23.56
CA LEU A 23 -10.60 -6.41 -23.30
C LEU A 23 -9.92 -5.87 -24.56
N PHE A 24 -10.13 -4.59 -24.86
CA PHE A 24 -9.46 -3.91 -25.96
C PHE A 24 -8.30 -3.11 -25.38
N GLN A 25 -7.08 -3.34 -25.88
CA GLN A 25 -5.90 -2.65 -25.38
C GLN A 25 -6.03 -1.13 -25.52
N GLN A 26 -6.65 -0.62 -26.58
CA GLN A 26 -6.90 0.82 -26.76
C GLN A 26 -8.28 1.26 -26.22
N GLY A 27 -9.05 0.42 -25.52
CA GLY A 27 -10.36 0.77 -24.97
C GLY A 27 -10.34 0.97 -23.45
N GLU A 28 -11.41 1.53 -22.86
CA GLU A 28 -11.60 1.51 -21.40
C GLU A 28 -11.83 0.08 -20.89
N ALA A 29 -11.27 -0.28 -19.73
CA ALA A 29 -11.46 -1.62 -19.17
C ALA A 29 -12.92 -1.88 -18.76
N ASN A 30 -13.57 -0.89 -18.10
CA ASN A 30 -14.95 -0.97 -17.62
C ASN A 30 -15.72 0.34 -17.90
N PRO A 31 -16.03 0.67 -19.16
CA PRO A 31 -16.73 1.93 -19.50
C PRO A 31 -18.16 2.01 -18.95
N ARG A 32 -18.67 0.89 -18.41
CA ARG A 32 -20.01 0.77 -17.86
C ARG A 32 -20.08 1.11 -16.39
N ASN A 33 -18.92 1.23 -15.72
CA ASN A 33 -18.82 1.44 -14.29
C ASN A 33 -19.74 0.49 -13.49
N GLN A 34 -19.61 -0.80 -13.77
CA GLN A 34 -20.44 -1.85 -13.16
C GLN A 34 -19.57 -3.06 -12.84
N LEU A 35 -19.67 -3.56 -11.61
CA LEU A 35 -18.94 -4.77 -11.18
C LEU A 35 -19.16 -5.93 -12.16
N GLY A 36 -18.05 -6.53 -12.59
CA GLY A 36 -18.06 -7.68 -13.49
C GLY A 36 -18.43 -7.41 -14.94
N LYS A 37 -18.46 -6.13 -15.34
CA LYS A 37 -18.76 -5.71 -16.71
C LYS A 37 -17.52 -5.18 -17.46
N ASN A 38 -16.35 -5.64 -17.05
CA ASN A 38 -15.08 -5.49 -17.76
C ASN A 38 -15.19 -6.01 -19.21
N GLY A 39 -14.86 -5.19 -20.19
CA GLY A 39 -14.87 -5.53 -21.61
C GLY A 39 -16.19 -6.05 -22.18
N VAL A 40 -16.08 -6.91 -23.20
CA VAL A 40 -17.22 -7.49 -23.95
C VAL A 40 -17.27 -9.01 -23.74
N THR A 41 -18.46 -9.57 -23.52
CA THR A 41 -18.62 -11.03 -23.37
C THR A 41 -18.20 -11.79 -24.64
N VAL A 42 -17.38 -12.82 -24.47
CA VAL A 42 -17.01 -13.78 -25.52
C VAL A 42 -17.85 -15.05 -25.38
N HIS A 43 -18.24 -15.64 -26.50
CA HIS A 43 -18.95 -16.92 -26.56
C HIS A 43 -18.08 -17.97 -27.26
N HIS A 44 -18.22 -19.21 -26.81
CA HIS A 44 -17.76 -20.35 -27.61
C HIS A 44 -18.75 -20.60 -28.74
N TRP A 45 -18.31 -21.34 -29.76
CA TRP A 45 -19.12 -21.56 -30.96
C TRP A 45 -20.47 -22.23 -30.66
N PHE A 46 -20.53 -23.14 -29.67
CA PHE A 46 -21.78 -23.76 -29.22
C PHE A 46 -22.70 -22.78 -28.48
N SER A 47 -22.15 -21.96 -27.56
CA SER A 47 -22.98 -21.02 -26.78
C SER A 47 -23.49 -19.88 -27.64
N ALA A 48 -22.76 -19.51 -28.69
CA ALA A 48 -23.14 -18.47 -29.65
C ALA A 48 -24.50 -18.73 -30.34
N LEU A 49 -24.92 -20.00 -30.49
CA LEU A 49 -26.21 -20.36 -31.10
C LEU A 49 -27.42 -19.79 -30.35
N PHE A 50 -27.26 -19.44 -29.07
CA PHE A 50 -28.32 -18.93 -28.21
C PHE A 50 -28.32 -17.39 -28.06
N TYR A 51 -27.39 -16.68 -28.73
CA TYR A 51 -27.23 -15.25 -28.57
C TYR A 51 -27.06 -14.53 -29.91
N LYS A 52 -27.40 -13.24 -29.95
CA LYS A 52 -26.99 -12.36 -31.05
C LYS A 52 -25.49 -12.07 -30.90
N THR A 53 -24.69 -12.52 -31.86
CA THR A 53 -23.22 -12.43 -31.83
C THR A 53 -22.65 -11.77 -33.07
N ILE A 54 -21.47 -11.18 -32.93
CA ILE A 54 -20.67 -10.64 -34.03
C ILE A 54 -19.36 -11.42 -34.07
N THR A 55 -18.91 -11.84 -35.25
CA THR A 55 -17.60 -12.46 -35.42
C THR A 55 -16.58 -11.38 -35.77
N ILE A 56 -15.52 -11.30 -34.97
CA ILE A 56 -14.42 -10.35 -35.18
C ILE A 56 -13.10 -11.09 -35.33
N GLU A 57 -12.12 -10.43 -35.92
CA GLU A 57 -10.73 -10.86 -36.03
C GLU A 57 -9.82 -9.79 -35.41
N ALA A 58 -8.95 -10.18 -34.48
CA ALA A 58 -8.11 -9.26 -33.73
C ALA A 58 -6.79 -9.94 -33.30
N THR A 59 -5.77 -9.14 -33.02
CA THR A 59 -4.49 -9.61 -32.47
C THR A 59 -4.64 -9.89 -30.98
N LEU A 60 -4.64 -11.16 -30.57
CA LEU A 60 -4.61 -11.57 -29.17
C LEU A 60 -3.22 -11.39 -28.58
N ILE A 61 -3.14 -10.78 -27.40
CA ILE A 61 -1.95 -10.82 -26.53
C ILE A 61 -2.19 -11.90 -25.48
N ASP A 62 -1.37 -12.96 -25.52
CA ASP A 62 -1.44 -14.04 -24.54
C ASP A 62 -0.71 -13.69 -23.24
N THR A 63 -0.78 -14.60 -22.25
CA THR A 63 -0.14 -14.42 -20.94
C THR A 63 1.39 -14.36 -20.98
N GLN A 64 2.01 -14.71 -22.11
CA GLN A 64 3.45 -14.63 -22.35
C GLN A 64 3.83 -13.39 -23.19
N GLY A 65 2.86 -12.52 -23.50
CA GLY A 65 3.06 -11.35 -24.34
C GLY A 65 3.18 -11.67 -25.83
N ARG A 66 2.83 -12.89 -26.27
CA ARG A 66 2.88 -13.26 -27.69
C ARG A 66 1.62 -12.74 -28.40
N HIS A 67 1.83 -12.25 -29.62
CA HIS A 67 0.80 -11.70 -30.46
C HIS A 67 0.34 -12.75 -31.49
N GLN A 68 -0.96 -13.05 -31.52
CA GLN A 68 -1.54 -14.01 -32.47
C GLN A 68 -2.88 -13.52 -33.00
N ASN A 69 -3.05 -13.53 -34.33
CA ASN A 69 -4.34 -13.19 -34.92
C ASN A 69 -5.33 -14.34 -34.70
N GLN A 70 -6.48 -14.01 -34.10
CA GLN A 70 -7.51 -14.98 -33.78
C GLN A 70 -8.90 -14.41 -34.02
N ARG A 71 -9.86 -15.28 -34.33
CA ARG A 71 -11.27 -14.94 -34.44
C ARG A 71 -11.99 -15.11 -33.11
N PHE A 72 -12.86 -14.14 -32.80
CA PHE A 72 -13.68 -14.14 -31.59
C PHE A 72 -15.15 -14.01 -31.95
N ILE A 73 -16.00 -14.68 -31.18
CA ILE A 73 -17.45 -14.53 -31.28
C ILE A 73 -17.91 -13.72 -30.06
N ILE A 74 -18.22 -12.44 -30.27
CA ILE A 74 -18.57 -11.51 -29.20
C ILE A 74 -20.08 -11.29 -29.11
N ASN A 75 -20.59 -11.06 -27.90
CA ASN A 75 -22.01 -10.80 -27.68
C ASN A 75 -22.40 -9.37 -28.14
N LYS A 76 -23.35 -9.26 -29.08
CA LYS A 76 -23.79 -7.98 -29.65
C LYS A 76 -24.34 -7.02 -28.60
N SER A 77 -25.19 -7.51 -27.68
CA SER A 77 -25.76 -6.68 -26.62
C SER A 77 -24.72 -6.21 -25.59
N SER A 78 -23.69 -7.02 -25.35
CA SER A 78 -22.55 -6.62 -24.51
C SER A 78 -21.71 -5.54 -25.18
N LEU A 79 -21.48 -5.65 -26.50
CA LEU A 79 -20.75 -4.64 -27.27
C LEU A 79 -21.51 -3.30 -27.29
N ILE A 80 -22.82 -3.32 -27.52
CA ILE A 80 -23.65 -2.11 -27.48
C ILE A 80 -23.52 -1.40 -26.12
N LYS A 81 -23.61 -2.16 -25.02
CA LYS A 81 -23.46 -1.61 -23.66
C LYS A 81 -22.05 -1.09 -23.39
N TYR A 82 -21.04 -1.69 -23.99
CA TYR A 82 -19.65 -1.25 -23.88
C TYR A 82 -19.42 0.07 -24.63
N ILE A 83 -19.97 0.21 -25.84
CA ILE A 83 -19.91 1.46 -26.62
C ILE A 83 -20.68 2.58 -25.91
N GLY A 84 -21.82 2.26 -25.31
CA GLY A 84 -22.63 3.19 -24.53
C GLY A 84 -23.73 3.87 -25.36
N SER A 85 -24.06 5.12 -25.02
CA SER A 85 -25.24 5.83 -25.55
C SER A 85 -25.24 6.07 -27.06
N SER A 86 -24.07 6.01 -27.71
CA SER A 86 -23.96 6.17 -29.17
C SER A 86 -24.36 4.90 -29.94
N ALA A 87 -24.53 3.74 -29.29
CA ALA A 87 -24.89 2.48 -29.92
C ALA A 87 -26.31 2.01 -29.56
N SER A 88 -26.98 1.34 -30.48
CA SER A 88 -28.32 0.78 -30.29
C SER A 88 -28.48 -0.61 -30.90
N ASN A 89 -29.57 -1.30 -30.55
CA ASN A 89 -29.89 -2.59 -31.16
C ASN A 89 -30.26 -2.50 -32.66
N ALA A 90 -30.57 -1.30 -33.16
CA ALA A 90 -30.90 -1.06 -34.56
C ALA A 90 -29.65 -0.92 -35.45
N ASP A 91 -28.47 -0.69 -34.86
CA ASP A 91 -27.23 -0.56 -35.61
C ASP A 91 -26.84 -1.89 -36.27
N SER A 92 -26.36 -1.80 -37.52
CA SER A 92 -25.72 -2.92 -38.21
C SER A 92 -24.40 -3.28 -37.52
N ASP A 93 -23.92 -4.51 -37.73
CA ASP A 93 -22.68 -4.97 -37.10
C ASP A 93 -21.48 -4.11 -37.56
N GLU A 94 -21.45 -3.69 -38.83
CA GLU A 94 -20.43 -2.77 -39.37
C GLU A 94 -20.46 -1.40 -38.67
N VAL A 95 -21.65 -0.83 -38.44
CA VAL A 95 -21.80 0.45 -37.73
C VAL A 95 -21.33 0.33 -36.28
N LEU A 96 -21.61 -0.80 -35.61
CA LEU A 96 -21.14 -1.05 -34.25
C LEU A 96 -19.61 -1.15 -34.17
N ILE A 97 -18.97 -1.80 -35.14
CA ILE A 97 -17.51 -1.91 -35.19
C ILE A 97 -16.86 -0.54 -35.44
N ARG A 98 -17.44 0.28 -36.32
CA ARG A 98 -16.96 1.66 -36.53
C ARG A 98 -17.06 2.50 -35.24
N LYS A 99 -18.20 2.47 -34.56
CA LYS A 99 -18.41 3.16 -33.27
C LYS A 99 -17.47 2.66 -32.17
N LEU A 100 -17.12 1.37 -32.19
CA LEU A 100 -16.11 0.80 -31.28
C LEU A 100 -14.73 1.41 -31.55
N HIS A 101 -14.30 1.50 -32.82
CA HIS A 101 -13.01 2.13 -33.16
C HIS A 101 -12.96 3.63 -32.81
N GLU A 102 -14.06 4.37 -32.99
CA GLU A 102 -14.15 5.79 -32.56
C GLU A 102 -13.96 5.98 -31.05
N LYS A 103 -14.30 4.95 -30.26
CA LYS A 103 -14.15 4.92 -28.79
C LYS A 103 -12.74 4.55 -28.33
N MET A 104 -11.88 4.05 -29.21
CA MET A 104 -10.52 3.63 -28.86
C MET A 104 -9.58 4.84 -28.73
N TYR A 105 -8.54 4.68 -27.93
CA TYR A 105 -7.37 5.54 -27.91
C TYR A 105 -6.60 5.35 -29.21
N HIS A 106 -6.04 6.42 -29.74
CA HIS A 106 -5.30 6.38 -31.01
C HIS A 106 -3.79 6.24 -30.80
N SER A 107 -3.33 6.44 -29.57
CA SER A 107 -1.92 6.44 -29.20
C SER A 107 -1.52 5.26 -28.33
N SER A 108 -0.21 5.10 -28.12
CA SER A 108 0.31 4.09 -27.21
C SER A 108 -0.14 4.37 -25.77
N LEU A 109 -0.45 3.32 -25.01
CA LEU A 109 -1.00 3.46 -23.65
C LEU A 109 -0.12 4.29 -22.71
N ASN A 110 1.20 4.07 -22.76
CA ASN A 110 2.15 4.74 -21.88
C ASN A 110 2.66 6.09 -22.42
N ARG A 111 2.62 6.32 -23.75
CA ARG A 111 2.97 7.61 -24.39
C ARG A 111 1.77 8.14 -25.20
N PRO A 112 0.73 8.65 -24.53
CA PRO A 112 -0.50 9.09 -25.17
C PRO A 112 -0.41 10.53 -25.68
N THR A 113 -1.28 10.87 -26.63
CA THR A 113 -1.58 12.27 -26.99
C THR A 113 -2.31 12.98 -25.86
N GLU A 114 -2.35 14.32 -25.84
CA GLU A 114 -3.09 15.08 -24.82
C GLU A 114 -4.59 14.72 -24.79
N GLN A 115 -5.20 14.46 -25.94
CA GLN A 115 -6.59 14.03 -26.02
C GLN A 115 -6.78 12.65 -25.36
N ASP A 116 -5.88 11.70 -25.61
CA ASP A 116 -5.94 10.37 -25.01
C ASP A 116 -5.59 10.43 -23.51
N LYS A 117 -4.73 11.35 -23.04
CA LYS A 117 -4.50 11.58 -21.61
C LYS A 117 -5.80 11.98 -20.90
N LEU A 118 -6.60 12.87 -21.50
CA LEU A 118 -7.89 13.28 -20.94
C LEU A 118 -8.88 12.11 -20.88
N ARG A 119 -8.95 11.28 -21.94
CA ARG A 119 -9.80 10.08 -21.95
C ARG A 119 -9.36 9.05 -20.91
N GLN A 120 -8.05 8.80 -20.78
CA GLN A 120 -7.51 7.91 -19.75
C GLN A 120 -7.83 8.43 -18.34
N LYS A 121 -7.66 9.74 -18.10
CA LYS A 121 -8.01 10.37 -16.81
C LYS A 121 -9.48 10.16 -16.45
N GLN A 122 -10.39 10.29 -17.40
CA GLN A 122 -11.83 10.09 -17.18
C GLN A 122 -12.17 8.63 -16.87
N ALA A 123 -11.47 7.67 -17.50
CA ALA A 123 -11.68 6.24 -17.26
C ALA A 123 -11.51 5.84 -15.78
N GLY A 124 -10.54 6.44 -15.08
CA GLY A 124 -10.29 6.13 -13.66
C GLY A 124 -11.36 6.62 -12.70
N ASP A 125 -12.14 7.64 -13.09
CA ASP A 125 -13.30 8.07 -12.31
C ASP A 125 -14.46 7.06 -12.42
N HIS A 126 -14.49 6.22 -13.48
CA HIS A 126 -15.46 5.14 -13.71
C HIS A 126 -15.09 3.78 -13.09
N LEU A 127 -14.03 3.70 -12.28
CA LEU A 127 -13.64 2.45 -11.61
C LEU A 127 -13.89 2.51 -10.10
N ARG A 128 -14.45 3.63 -9.61
CA ARG A 128 -14.55 3.95 -8.18
C ARG A 128 -15.80 3.34 -7.56
N HIS A 129 -15.68 2.11 -7.10
CA HIS A 129 -16.80 1.39 -6.49
C HIS A 129 -17.28 1.99 -5.17
N ALA A 130 -16.40 2.37 -4.23
CA ALA A 130 -16.87 2.88 -2.92
C ALA A 130 -17.75 4.15 -3.01
N GLY A 131 -17.55 4.96 -4.04
CA GLY A 131 -18.36 6.15 -4.35
C GLY A 131 -19.66 5.83 -5.09
N GLU A 132 -20.04 4.56 -5.22
CA GLU A 132 -21.28 4.00 -5.81
C GLU A 132 -22.02 3.03 -4.89
N TYR A 133 -21.45 2.69 -3.74
CA TYR A 133 -22.20 2.10 -2.63
C TYR A 133 -22.61 3.24 -1.68
N ASN A 134 -23.52 3.00 -0.74
CA ASN A 134 -24.29 4.02 0.04
C ASN A 134 -25.65 4.40 -0.57
N HIS A 135 -26.33 3.47 -1.25
CA HIS A 135 -27.67 3.69 -1.81
C HIS A 135 -28.79 3.09 -0.97
N ILE A 136 -28.46 2.28 0.04
CA ILE A 136 -29.42 1.71 0.98
C ILE A 136 -30.03 2.86 1.79
N LYS A 137 -31.35 2.95 1.74
CA LYS A 137 -32.11 3.91 2.53
C LYS A 137 -31.88 3.66 4.02
N MET A 138 -31.73 4.76 4.77
CA MET A 138 -31.51 4.75 6.22
C MET A 138 -32.75 4.37 7.01
N LYS A 139 -33.93 4.24 6.40
CA LYS A 139 -35.11 3.65 7.04
C LYS A 139 -34.78 2.25 7.57
N TYR A 140 -35.01 2.04 8.86
CA TYR A 140 -34.61 0.81 9.55
C TYR A 140 -35.81 -0.08 9.83
N SER A 141 -35.83 -1.26 9.23
CA SER A 141 -36.86 -2.27 9.43
C SER A 141 -36.39 -3.39 10.36
N LEU A 142 -37.33 -4.21 10.83
CA LEU A 142 -37.01 -5.45 11.56
C LEU A 142 -36.15 -6.40 10.72
N TRP A 143 -36.36 -6.42 9.39
CA TRP A 143 -35.56 -7.23 8.48
C TRP A 143 -34.11 -6.75 8.39
N ASP A 144 -33.89 -5.44 8.29
CA ASP A 144 -32.54 -4.86 8.30
C ASP A 144 -31.77 -5.27 9.58
N ASN A 145 -32.45 -5.25 10.73
CA ASN A 145 -31.87 -5.66 12.00
C ASN A 145 -31.47 -7.14 12.03
N LEU A 146 -32.30 -8.02 11.46
CA LEU A 146 -31.99 -9.46 11.37
C LEU A 146 -30.77 -9.70 10.46
N VAL A 147 -30.74 -9.08 9.29
CA VAL A 147 -29.62 -9.22 8.34
C VAL A 147 -28.34 -8.63 8.93
N GLY A 148 -28.40 -7.44 9.53
CA GLY A 148 -27.26 -6.80 10.19
C GLY A 148 -26.68 -7.66 11.32
N LYS A 149 -27.54 -8.23 12.18
CA LYS A 149 -27.12 -9.18 13.24
C LYS A 149 -26.51 -10.46 12.67
N PHE A 150 -27.08 -11.01 11.59
CA PHE A 150 -26.53 -12.18 10.92
C PHE A 150 -25.13 -11.90 10.36
N LEU A 151 -24.94 -10.77 9.68
CA LEU A 151 -23.63 -10.39 9.13
C LEU A 151 -22.60 -10.11 10.24
N SER A 152 -23.01 -9.45 11.34
CA SER A 152 -22.19 -9.29 12.54
C SER A 152 -21.75 -10.65 13.12
N TRP A 153 -22.70 -11.58 13.29
CA TRP A 153 -22.41 -12.93 13.77
C TRP A 153 -21.48 -13.68 12.81
N LEU A 154 -21.74 -13.58 11.50
CA LEU A 154 -20.95 -14.22 10.46
C LEU A 154 -19.50 -13.72 10.53
N PHE A 155 -19.30 -12.40 10.58
CA PHE A 155 -17.98 -11.79 10.75
C PHE A 155 -17.26 -12.39 11.97
N GLN A 156 -17.86 -12.30 13.15
CA GLN A 156 -17.28 -12.78 14.41
C GLN A 156 -16.95 -14.28 14.38
N LYS A 157 -17.80 -15.11 13.76
CA LYS A 157 -17.53 -16.54 13.61
C LYS A 157 -16.40 -16.83 12.63
N THR A 158 -16.31 -16.06 11.55
CA THR A 158 -15.29 -16.26 10.52
C THR A 158 -13.89 -15.81 10.97
N LEU A 159 -13.80 -15.02 12.04
CA LEU A 159 -12.54 -14.70 12.72
C LEU A 159 -11.92 -15.86 13.51
N ALA A 160 -12.65 -16.97 13.72
CA ALA A 160 -12.18 -18.05 14.58
C ALA A 160 -11.07 -18.93 13.96
N SER A 161 -11.00 -19.02 12.63
CA SER A 161 -9.93 -19.73 11.93
C SER A 161 -9.84 -19.33 10.46
N PHE A 162 -8.69 -19.58 9.85
CA PHE A 162 -8.46 -19.30 8.43
C PHE A 162 -9.39 -20.08 7.50
N ASN A 163 -9.80 -21.30 7.87
CA ASN A 163 -10.77 -22.07 7.09
C ASN A 163 -12.18 -21.45 7.14
N PHE A 164 -12.60 -20.95 8.32
CA PHE A 164 -13.88 -20.24 8.43
C PHE A 164 -13.84 -18.89 7.70
N PHE A 165 -12.71 -18.20 7.73
CA PHE A 165 -12.49 -16.99 6.94
C PHE A 165 -12.70 -17.26 5.44
N LYS A 166 -12.11 -18.34 4.90
CA LYS A 166 -12.36 -18.77 3.50
C LYS A 166 -13.82 -19.10 3.25
N ALA A 167 -14.46 -19.83 4.17
CA ALA A 167 -15.87 -20.21 4.05
C ALA A 167 -16.82 -18.99 4.00
N ARG A 168 -16.42 -17.84 4.56
CA ARG A 168 -17.19 -16.60 4.45
C ARG A 168 -17.47 -16.20 3.01
N PHE A 169 -16.51 -16.42 2.12
CA PHE A 169 -16.63 -16.11 0.69
C PHE A 169 -17.51 -17.14 -0.05
N LEU A 170 -18.01 -18.18 0.60
CA LEU A 170 -19.08 -19.03 0.07
C LEU A 170 -20.47 -18.44 0.37
N ILE A 171 -20.57 -17.53 1.34
CA ILE A 171 -21.81 -16.84 1.73
C ILE A 171 -21.84 -15.46 1.06
N VAL A 172 -20.79 -14.66 1.25
CA VAL A 172 -20.60 -13.35 0.62
C VAL A 172 -19.75 -13.55 -0.64
N ARG A 173 -20.35 -14.19 -1.65
CA ARG A 173 -19.65 -14.80 -2.80
C ARG A 173 -18.99 -13.84 -3.77
N THR A 174 -19.59 -12.67 -3.95
CA THR A 174 -19.23 -11.75 -5.03
C THR A 174 -18.69 -10.46 -4.47
N GLU A 175 -17.85 -9.74 -5.23
CA GLU A 175 -17.41 -8.39 -4.85
C GLU A 175 -18.60 -7.47 -4.55
N LYS A 176 -19.68 -7.59 -5.33
CA LYS A 176 -20.93 -6.85 -5.09
C LYS A 176 -21.48 -7.11 -3.69
N ASN A 177 -21.73 -8.38 -3.37
CA ASN A 177 -22.19 -8.78 -2.03
C ASN A 177 -21.22 -8.34 -0.91
N LEU A 178 -19.91 -8.26 -1.16
CA LEU A 178 -18.93 -7.77 -0.17
C LEU A 178 -19.16 -6.27 0.13
N PHE A 179 -19.29 -5.44 -0.90
CA PHE A 179 -19.61 -4.02 -0.73
C PHE A 179 -20.99 -3.82 -0.08
N GLU A 180 -22.01 -4.56 -0.52
CA GLU A 180 -23.36 -4.50 0.07
C GLU A 180 -23.37 -4.94 1.55
N ALA A 181 -22.60 -5.97 1.91
CA ALA A 181 -22.49 -6.40 3.30
C ALA A 181 -21.87 -5.32 4.20
N GLY A 182 -20.83 -4.62 3.71
CA GLY A 182 -20.24 -3.48 4.40
C GLY A 182 -21.24 -2.34 4.62
N GLU A 183 -22.03 -2.01 3.60
CA GLU A 183 -23.05 -0.96 3.68
C GLU A 183 -24.19 -1.30 4.65
N VAL A 184 -24.69 -2.54 4.63
CA VAL A 184 -25.71 -3.03 5.57
C VAL A 184 -25.20 -2.95 7.01
N LEU A 185 -23.95 -3.35 7.26
CA LEU A 185 -23.34 -3.24 8.58
C LEU A 185 -23.16 -1.76 8.98
N ALA A 186 -22.73 -0.88 8.07
CA ALA A 186 -22.60 0.54 8.34
C ALA A 186 -23.94 1.18 8.74
N LYS A 187 -25.03 0.86 8.01
CA LYS A 187 -26.40 1.24 8.37
C LYS A 187 -26.79 0.73 9.76
N THR A 188 -26.47 -0.53 10.07
CA THR A 188 -26.74 -1.14 11.37
C THR A 188 -26.04 -0.37 12.50
N ARG A 189 -24.73 -0.09 12.34
CA ARG A 189 -23.93 0.65 13.32
C ARG A 189 -24.39 2.11 13.48
N PHE A 190 -24.85 2.75 12.41
CA PHE A 190 -25.47 4.07 12.49
C PHE A 190 -26.67 4.07 13.45
N HIS A 191 -27.60 3.13 13.31
CA HIS A 191 -28.82 3.09 14.13
C HIS A 191 -28.52 2.78 15.60
N GLU A 192 -27.58 1.87 15.86
CA GLU A 192 -27.08 1.59 17.21
C GLU A 192 -26.44 2.83 17.84
N ALA A 193 -25.56 3.53 17.10
CA ALA A 193 -24.91 4.75 17.58
C ALA A 193 -25.93 5.89 17.82
N TYR A 194 -26.89 6.08 16.91
CA TYR A 194 -27.92 7.13 17.06
C TYR A 194 -28.81 6.89 18.28
N THR A 195 -29.07 5.62 18.61
CA THR A 195 -29.89 5.24 19.76
C THR A 195 -29.13 5.39 21.07
N ALA A 196 -27.87 4.95 21.11
CA ALA A 196 -27.18 4.66 22.36
C ALA A 196 -25.88 5.45 22.60
N VAL A 197 -25.37 6.24 21.66
CA VAL A 197 -24.16 7.08 21.85
C VAL A 197 -24.56 8.56 22.00
N PRO A 198 -24.40 9.17 23.20
CA PRO A 198 -24.84 10.54 23.46
C PRO A 198 -24.26 11.57 22.49
N ALA A 199 -22.94 11.54 22.28
CA ALA A 199 -22.25 12.47 21.39
C ALA A 199 -22.75 12.34 19.94
N TYR A 200 -23.01 11.12 19.48
CA TYR A 200 -23.47 10.88 18.11
C TYR A 200 -24.89 11.40 17.90
N LYS A 201 -25.80 11.12 18.84
CA LYS A 201 -27.15 11.67 18.81
C LYS A 201 -27.15 13.21 18.80
N HIS A 202 -26.27 13.84 19.59
CA HIS A 202 -26.08 15.27 19.58
C HIS A 202 -25.53 15.78 18.24
N HIS A 203 -24.49 15.13 17.71
CA HIS A 203 -23.90 15.46 16.42
C HIS A 203 -24.94 15.44 15.28
N ILE A 204 -25.74 14.37 15.19
CA ILE A 204 -26.81 14.24 14.20
C ILE A 204 -27.87 15.33 14.36
N THR A 205 -28.25 15.67 15.60
CA THR A 205 -29.21 16.74 15.84
C THR A 205 -28.66 18.11 15.45
N ARG A 206 -27.40 18.40 15.82
CA ARG A 206 -26.71 19.67 15.55
C ARG A 206 -26.58 19.93 14.05
N PHE A 207 -26.25 18.91 13.27
CA PHE A 207 -26.09 19.00 11.82
C PHE A 207 -27.37 18.65 11.04
N GLN A 208 -28.53 18.61 11.71
CA GLN A 208 -29.83 18.32 11.10
C GLN A 208 -29.89 17.00 10.30
N GLY A 209 -29.03 16.03 10.62
CA GLY A 209 -28.87 14.77 9.89
C GLY A 209 -29.88 13.68 10.24
N LYS A 210 -31.08 14.04 10.75
CA LYS A 210 -32.10 13.05 11.09
C LYS A 210 -32.57 12.34 9.81
N PRO A 211 -32.57 11.00 9.76
CA PRO A 211 -32.95 10.30 8.54
C PRO A 211 -34.45 10.48 8.25
N VAL A 212 -34.76 10.91 7.03
CA VAL A 212 -36.09 10.93 6.40
C VAL A 212 -36.18 9.79 5.37
N ASP A 213 -37.36 9.56 4.79
CA ASP A 213 -37.63 8.36 3.95
C ASP A 213 -36.69 8.17 2.74
N HIS A 214 -36.01 9.22 2.27
CA HIS A 214 -35.06 9.17 1.16
C HIS A 214 -33.59 9.33 1.60
N THR A 215 -33.30 9.49 2.89
CA THR A 215 -31.93 9.60 3.40
C THR A 215 -31.17 8.31 3.17
N THR A 216 -29.96 8.43 2.64
CA THR A 216 -28.96 7.38 2.46
C THR A 216 -27.77 7.63 3.40
N LEU A 217 -26.80 6.70 3.45
CA LEU A 217 -25.62 6.91 4.29
C LEU A 217 -24.86 8.19 3.88
N ARG A 218 -24.83 8.56 2.59
CA ARG A 218 -24.15 9.79 2.12
C ARG A 218 -24.73 11.09 2.65
N ASP A 219 -26.00 11.06 3.05
CA ASP A 219 -26.69 12.24 3.57
C ASP A 219 -26.43 12.42 5.07
N ILE A 220 -25.84 11.43 5.74
CA ILE A 220 -25.50 11.50 7.16
C ILE A 220 -24.27 12.41 7.35
N PRO A 221 -24.29 13.39 8.27
CA PRO A 221 -23.17 14.27 8.53
C PRO A 221 -21.85 13.54 8.80
N ILE A 222 -20.76 14.01 8.18
CA ILE A 222 -19.41 13.48 8.36
C ILE A 222 -18.89 13.84 9.76
N THR A 223 -18.32 12.86 10.44
CA THR A 223 -17.62 13.07 11.72
C THR A 223 -16.13 13.28 11.46
N THR A 224 -15.51 14.19 12.21
CA THR A 224 -14.06 14.45 12.18
C THR A 224 -13.52 14.51 13.61
N LYS A 225 -12.19 14.47 13.73
CA LYS A 225 -11.55 14.67 15.03
C LYS A 225 -11.98 15.99 15.68
N ASP A 226 -12.10 17.06 14.89
CA ASP A 226 -12.42 18.38 15.43
C ASP A 226 -13.92 18.57 15.68
N ASN A 227 -14.77 18.14 14.75
CA ASN A 227 -16.21 18.38 14.87
C ASN A 227 -16.92 17.38 15.79
N TYR A 228 -16.34 16.20 16.04
CA TYR A 228 -17.00 15.12 16.76
C TYR A 228 -16.25 14.69 18.01
N ILE A 229 -14.93 14.48 17.94
CA ILE A 229 -14.16 13.98 19.07
C ILE A 229 -13.79 15.11 20.04
N LYS A 230 -13.00 16.08 19.58
CA LYS A 230 -12.55 17.24 20.39
C LYS A 230 -13.69 18.20 20.76
N TYR A 231 -14.82 18.12 20.07
CA TYR A 231 -15.98 18.93 20.38
C TYR A 231 -16.64 18.55 21.72
N GLN A 232 -16.49 17.30 22.17
CA GLN A 232 -17.16 16.86 23.39
C GLN A 232 -16.52 17.45 24.63
N LYS A 233 -17.35 17.92 25.57
CA LYS A 233 -16.90 18.29 26.91
C LYS A 233 -16.42 17.08 27.71
N PHE A 234 -17.09 15.93 27.50
CA PHE A 234 -16.75 14.65 28.11
C PHE A 234 -16.52 13.63 26.98
N ASP A 235 -15.31 13.11 26.85
CA ASP A 235 -14.95 12.19 25.77
C ASP A 235 -15.69 10.85 25.87
N ALA A 236 -16.09 10.45 27.09
CA ALA A 236 -16.94 9.28 27.35
C ALA A 236 -18.29 9.33 26.60
N ASP A 237 -18.80 10.52 26.25
CA ASP A 237 -20.05 10.66 25.48
C ASP A 237 -19.93 10.07 24.07
N THR A 238 -18.71 9.83 23.58
CA THR A 238 -18.46 9.13 22.30
C THR A 238 -18.63 7.61 22.40
N HIS A 239 -18.87 7.07 23.60
CA HIS A 239 -19.08 5.66 23.86
C HIS A 239 -20.55 5.32 24.08
N PHE A 240 -20.89 4.04 23.94
CA PHE A 240 -22.21 3.55 24.28
C PHE A 240 -22.62 3.95 25.70
N TYR A 241 -23.80 4.58 25.80
CA TYR A 241 -24.42 5.09 27.02
C TYR A 241 -23.57 6.11 27.79
N GLY A 242 -22.58 6.74 27.16
CA GLY A 242 -21.67 7.68 27.82
C GLY A 242 -20.71 7.01 28.80
N LYS A 243 -20.39 5.73 28.61
CA LYS A 243 -19.63 4.92 29.57
C LYS A 243 -18.42 4.25 28.94
N TYR A 244 -17.29 4.30 29.64
CA TYR A 244 -16.14 3.49 29.28
C TYR A 244 -16.39 2.00 29.55
N PRO A 245 -15.75 1.11 28.77
CA PRO A 245 -15.66 -0.30 29.12
C PRO A 245 -15.04 -0.48 30.51
N VAL A 246 -15.51 -1.49 31.25
CA VAL A 246 -15.00 -1.81 32.60
C VAL A 246 -13.52 -2.17 32.58
N PHE A 247 -13.14 -3.04 31.64
CA PHE A 247 -11.74 -3.36 31.33
C PHE A 247 -11.41 -2.70 30.00
N ALA A 248 -10.54 -1.69 30.05
CA ALA A 248 -10.20 -0.90 28.89
C ALA A 248 -8.70 -0.66 28.79
N LYS A 249 -8.24 -0.55 27.55
CA LYS A 249 -6.95 0.01 27.18
C LYS A 249 -7.13 1.45 26.72
N VAL A 250 -6.18 2.32 27.03
CA VAL A 250 -6.16 3.70 26.53
C VAL A 250 -4.94 3.91 25.66
N ASP A 251 -5.18 4.13 24.37
CA ASP A 251 -4.15 4.57 23.42
C ASP A 251 -4.28 6.09 23.19
N THR A 252 -3.28 6.70 22.59
CA THR A 252 -3.24 8.12 22.24
C THR A 252 -2.79 8.31 20.81
N SER A 253 -3.31 9.36 20.17
CA SER A 253 -2.80 9.87 18.91
C SER A 253 -2.33 11.30 19.10
N THR A 254 -1.15 11.65 18.57
CA THR A 254 -0.68 13.03 18.47
C THR A 254 -1.53 13.78 17.44
N GLY A 255 -2.23 14.83 17.87
CA GLY A 255 -2.97 15.73 16.98
C GLY A 255 -2.08 16.85 16.46
N THR A 256 -2.49 17.51 15.37
CA THR A 256 -1.84 18.72 14.82
C THR A 256 -1.79 19.89 15.79
N THR A 257 -2.64 19.88 16.83
CA THR A 257 -2.80 20.94 17.84
C THR A 257 -1.98 20.70 19.12
N GLY A 258 -1.01 19.77 19.12
CA GLY A 258 -0.12 19.49 20.26
C GLY A 258 -0.70 18.67 21.42
N LYS A 259 -2.00 18.77 21.74
CA LYS A 259 -2.66 17.93 22.77
C LYS A 259 -3.03 16.54 22.21
N PRO A 260 -2.53 15.43 22.80
CA PRO A 260 -2.89 14.07 22.38
C PRO A 260 -4.38 13.79 22.62
N THR A 261 -5.00 13.04 21.70
CA THR A 261 -6.37 12.52 21.87
C THR A 261 -6.30 11.10 22.42
N ALA A 262 -7.03 10.82 23.50
CA ALA A 262 -7.12 9.49 24.11
C ALA A 262 -8.20 8.62 23.42
N TRP A 263 -7.95 7.31 23.36
CA TRP A 263 -8.79 6.31 22.71
C TRP A 263 -9.00 5.15 23.68
N VAL A 264 -10.17 5.08 24.31
CA VAL A 264 -10.52 4.04 25.28
C VAL A 264 -11.18 2.85 24.58
N ARG A 265 -10.48 1.71 24.56
CA ARG A 265 -10.86 0.47 23.82
C ARG A 265 -11.21 -0.66 24.78
N GLY A 266 -12.26 -1.40 24.46
CA GLY A 266 -12.68 -2.56 25.27
C GLY A 266 -11.95 -3.85 24.90
N GLU A 267 -11.99 -4.84 25.80
CA GLU A 267 -11.35 -6.15 25.57
C GLU A 267 -11.89 -6.89 24.35
N ARG A 268 -13.21 -6.86 24.12
CA ARG A 268 -13.84 -7.52 22.96
C ARG A 268 -13.36 -6.93 21.65
N GLU A 269 -13.28 -5.60 21.58
CA GLU A 269 -12.74 -4.86 20.44
C GLU A 269 -11.31 -5.29 20.15
N LEU A 270 -10.44 -5.29 21.17
CA LEU A 270 -9.05 -5.70 21.02
C LEU A 270 -8.93 -7.15 20.57
N ASN A 271 -9.74 -8.06 21.12
CA ASN A 271 -9.73 -9.48 20.75
C ASN A 271 -10.09 -9.73 19.27
N SER A 272 -11.01 -8.94 18.71
CA SER A 272 -11.32 -9.03 17.28
C SER A 272 -10.16 -8.56 16.41
N VAL A 273 -9.48 -7.48 16.82
CA VAL A 273 -8.27 -7.00 16.13
C VAL A 273 -7.14 -8.04 16.21
N LYS A 274 -7.00 -8.76 17.35
CA LYS A 274 -6.04 -9.87 17.50
C LYS A 274 -6.28 -10.94 16.45
N LYS A 275 -7.52 -11.42 16.37
CA LYS A 275 -7.91 -12.48 15.44
C LYS A 275 -7.77 -12.06 13.97
N THR A 276 -8.07 -10.81 13.61
CA THR A 276 -7.85 -10.34 12.24
C THR A 276 -6.36 -10.34 11.88
N LEU A 277 -5.49 -9.95 12.82
CA LEU A 277 -4.04 -9.98 12.61
C LEU A 277 -3.51 -11.43 12.53
N GLU A 278 -4.01 -12.34 13.37
CA GLU A 278 -3.71 -13.78 13.30
C GLU A 278 -4.09 -14.37 11.94
N LEU A 279 -5.26 -13.99 11.39
CA LEU A 279 -5.69 -14.44 10.06
C LEU A 279 -4.78 -13.91 8.95
N ALA A 280 -4.33 -12.67 9.05
CA ALA A 280 -3.50 -12.05 8.03
C ALA A 280 -2.06 -12.59 8.07
N GLU A 281 -1.50 -12.77 9.27
CA GLU A 281 -0.24 -13.51 9.47
C GLU A 281 -0.34 -14.93 8.88
N LYS A 282 -1.46 -15.64 9.15
CA LYS A 282 -1.70 -16.97 8.57
C LYS A 282 -1.78 -16.95 7.04
N ALA A 283 -2.41 -15.93 6.48
CA ALA A 283 -2.51 -15.76 5.03
C ALA A 283 -1.12 -15.56 4.39
N GLN A 284 -0.25 -14.82 5.07
CA GLN A 284 1.05 -14.42 4.55
C GLN A 284 2.16 -15.45 4.81
N PHE A 285 2.18 -16.06 5.98
CA PHE A 285 3.26 -16.94 6.45
C PHE A 285 2.84 -18.40 6.66
N GLY A 286 1.55 -18.72 6.52
CA GLY A 286 1.04 -20.09 6.61
C GLY A 286 1.26 -20.71 7.98
N ASN A 287 1.97 -21.85 8.04
CA ASN A 287 2.29 -22.55 9.29
C ASN A 287 3.69 -22.21 9.83
N ARG A 288 4.41 -21.28 9.20
CA ARG A 288 5.73 -20.85 9.66
C ARG A 288 5.60 -20.19 11.03
N ARG A 289 6.41 -20.63 12.00
CA ARG A 289 6.54 -19.94 13.29
C ARG A 289 7.18 -18.57 13.06
N VAL A 290 6.63 -17.54 13.68
CA VAL A 290 7.15 -16.17 13.58
C VAL A 290 7.72 -15.69 14.92
N ALA A 291 8.74 -14.84 14.86
CA ALA A 291 9.32 -14.13 15.99
C ALA A 291 9.35 -12.65 15.67
N PHE A 292 8.63 -11.85 16.44
CA PHE A 292 8.54 -10.41 16.26
C PHE A 292 9.63 -9.70 17.07
N ILE A 293 10.32 -8.76 16.44
CA ILE A 293 11.09 -7.73 17.11
C ILE A 293 10.32 -6.42 16.87
N ASN A 294 9.71 -5.87 17.93
CA ASN A 294 8.88 -4.69 17.82
C ASN A 294 9.68 -3.43 18.11
N ALA A 295 10.03 -2.72 17.04
CA ALA A 295 10.76 -1.46 17.07
C ALA A 295 9.88 -0.21 16.95
N PHE A 296 8.54 -0.35 17.01
CA PHE A 296 7.68 0.82 17.18
C PHE A 296 7.84 1.41 18.58
N ALA A 297 7.66 2.73 18.69
CA ALA A 297 7.76 3.44 19.95
C ALA A 297 6.82 2.85 21.02
N LEU A 298 7.42 2.38 22.12
CA LEU A 298 6.70 1.78 23.24
C LEU A 298 6.24 2.89 24.17
N GLY A 299 4.96 3.23 24.09
CA GLY A 299 4.35 4.28 24.89
C GLY A 299 2.84 4.26 24.73
N PRO A 300 2.15 5.38 24.99
CA PRO A 300 0.70 5.43 24.88
C PRO A 300 0.21 5.38 23.43
N TRP A 301 1.05 5.14 22.43
CA TRP A 301 0.65 5.03 21.03
C TRP A 301 0.20 3.60 20.70
N ALA A 302 -0.89 3.50 19.91
CA ALA A 302 -1.45 2.21 19.51
C ALA A 302 -0.43 1.33 18.74
N THR A 303 0.45 1.91 17.93
CA THR A 303 1.43 1.17 17.12
C THR A 303 2.49 0.43 17.93
N GLY A 304 2.79 0.85 19.17
CA GLY A 304 3.77 0.20 20.03
C GLY A 304 3.19 -0.94 20.85
N LEU A 305 2.49 -0.57 21.94
CA LEU A 305 1.99 -1.54 22.91
C LEU A 305 0.75 -2.30 22.43
N THR A 306 -0.12 -1.72 21.58
CA THR A 306 -1.24 -2.48 21.00
C THR A 306 -0.70 -3.50 20.02
N ALA A 307 0.16 -3.13 19.07
CA ALA A 307 0.81 -4.11 18.20
C ALA A 307 1.49 -5.25 18.99
N TYR A 308 2.24 -4.95 20.05
CA TYR A 308 2.83 -5.96 20.94
C TYR A 308 1.80 -6.97 21.49
N GLU A 309 0.71 -6.47 22.09
CA GLU A 309 -0.34 -7.32 22.65
C GLU A 309 -1.04 -8.18 21.60
N LEU A 310 -1.16 -7.66 20.38
CA LEU A 310 -1.77 -8.40 19.27
C LEU A 310 -0.82 -9.49 18.75
N MET A 311 0.47 -9.18 18.60
CA MET A 311 1.49 -10.09 18.08
C MET A 311 1.81 -11.26 19.03
N ARG A 312 1.54 -11.12 20.33
CA ARG A 312 1.80 -12.18 21.33
C ARG A 312 0.98 -13.45 21.14
N ASN A 313 -0.13 -13.39 20.43
CA ASN A 313 -0.92 -14.58 20.11
C ASN A 313 -0.37 -15.32 18.89
N THR A 314 0.33 -14.62 18.01
CA THR A 314 0.85 -15.11 16.74
C THR A 314 2.28 -15.65 16.83
N GLY A 315 3.10 -15.11 17.73
CA GLY A 315 4.49 -15.55 17.90
C GLY A 315 5.16 -15.01 19.14
N SER A 316 6.46 -15.32 19.30
CA SER A 316 7.28 -14.69 20.34
C SER A 316 7.48 -13.22 19.99
N VAL A 317 7.44 -12.33 20.98
CA VAL A 317 7.60 -10.89 20.75
C VAL A 317 8.64 -10.32 21.68
N PHE A 318 9.67 -9.69 21.11
CA PHE A 318 10.64 -8.89 21.83
C PHE A 318 10.39 -7.40 21.56
N ALA A 319 9.90 -6.68 22.58
CA ALA A 319 9.55 -5.27 22.45
C ALA A 319 10.73 -4.38 22.85
N THR A 320 11.52 -3.98 21.87
CA THR A 320 12.71 -3.13 22.08
C THR A 320 12.38 -1.65 22.03
N GLY A 321 11.33 -1.27 21.30
CA GLY A 321 11.22 0.10 20.81
C GLY A 321 12.33 0.41 19.81
N ALA A 322 12.55 1.70 19.54
CA ALA A 322 13.54 2.19 18.59
C ALA A 322 15.01 2.07 19.10
N ASP A 323 15.34 0.98 19.79
CA ASP A 323 16.65 0.72 20.40
C ASP A 323 17.48 -0.20 19.48
N LYS A 324 18.37 0.41 18.68
CA LYS A 324 19.16 -0.29 17.67
C LYS A 324 20.12 -1.33 18.25
N GLU A 325 20.66 -1.08 19.44
CA GLU A 325 21.60 -1.98 20.12
C GLU A 325 20.88 -3.24 20.60
N LYS A 326 19.76 -3.08 21.32
CA LYS A 326 18.97 -4.24 21.77
C LYS A 326 18.40 -5.07 20.61
N ILE A 327 18.05 -4.43 19.50
CA ILE A 327 17.61 -5.15 18.30
C ILE A 327 18.74 -6.01 17.75
N LEU A 328 19.95 -5.47 17.62
CA LEU A 328 21.12 -6.24 17.17
C LEU A 328 21.44 -7.39 18.13
N ASP A 329 21.43 -7.15 19.45
CA ASP A 329 21.68 -8.18 20.46
C ASP A 329 20.68 -9.35 20.34
N GLU A 330 19.40 -9.05 20.11
CA GLU A 330 18.39 -10.08 19.94
C GLU A 330 18.59 -10.87 18.63
N LEU A 331 18.91 -10.19 17.53
CA LEU A 331 19.25 -10.84 16.26
C LEU A 331 20.43 -11.81 16.43
N LEU A 332 21.48 -11.37 17.14
CA LEU A 332 22.64 -12.20 17.46
C LEU A 332 22.29 -13.37 18.39
N ARG A 333 21.45 -13.15 19.41
CA ARG A 333 20.98 -14.20 20.32
C ARG A 333 20.23 -15.29 19.56
N ILE A 334 19.32 -14.92 18.66
CA ILE A 334 18.58 -15.86 17.81
C ILE A 334 19.55 -16.63 16.90
N LYS A 335 20.47 -15.94 16.23
CA LYS A 335 21.49 -16.56 15.38
C LYS A 335 22.35 -17.57 16.14
N HIS A 336 22.84 -17.21 17.34
CA HIS A 336 23.62 -18.13 18.18
C HIS A 336 22.82 -19.36 18.60
N TYR A 337 21.55 -19.19 18.97
CA TYR A 337 20.68 -20.31 19.31
C TYR A 337 20.52 -21.26 18.12
N GLU A 338 20.24 -20.73 16.92
CA GLU A 338 20.07 -21.53 15.70
C GLU A 338 21.34 -22.28 15.31
N THR A 339 22.49 -21.61 15.34
CA THR A 339 23.79 -22.24 15.07
C THR A 339 24.06 -23.37 16.06
N HIS A 340 23.79 -23.15 17.34
CA HIS A 340 24.01 -24.16 18.36
C HIS A 340 23.08 -25.39 18.18
N GLN A 341 21.82 -25.19 17.78
CA GLN A 341 20.94 -26.32 17.47
C GLN A 341 21.47 -27.15 16.29
N LEU A 342 22.00 -26.49 15.26
CA LEU A 342 22.62 -27.18 14.13
C LEU A 342 23.87 -27.98 14.56
N GLU A 343 24.73 -27.40 15.39
CA GLU A 343 25.91 -28.05 15.94
C GLU A 343 25.55 -29.32 16.74
N LEU A 344 24.50 -29.27 17.56
CA LEU A 344 24.03 -30.41 18.34
C LEU A 344 23.53 -31.56 17.44
N GLU A 345 22.76 -31.25 16.39
CA GLU A 345 22.28 -32.28 15.45
C GLU A 345 23.43 -32.92 14.66
N ILE A 346 24.44 -32.13 14.29
CA ILE A 346 25.61 -32.63 13.55
C ILE A 346 26.54 -33.43 14.47
N ALA A 347 26.69 -33.04 15.74
CA ALA A 347 27.43 -33.82 16.73
C ALA A 347 26.80 -35.23 16.88
N GLN A 348 25.46 -35.32 16.99
CA GLN A 348 24.76 -36.60 17.04
C GLN A 348 24.93 -37.44 15.76
N LEU A 349 25.00 -36.81 14.59
CA LEU A 349 25.30 -37.49 13.33
C LEU A 349 26.71 -38.10 13.36
N CYS A 350 27.68 -37.36 13.89
CA CYS A 350 29.08 -37.78 13.98
C CYS A 350 29.28 -38.92 14.99
N GLU A 351 28.61 -38.87 16.14
CA GLU A 351 28.62 -39.96 17.13
C GLU A 351 28.14 -41.29 16.52
N LYS A 352 27.13 -41.23 15.64
CA LYS A 352 26.61 -42.40 14.91
C LYS A 352 27.49 -42.81 13.72
N ASN A 353 28.38 -41.93 13.26
CA ASN A 353 29.23 -42.14 12.08
C ASN A 353 30.67 -41.67 12.34
N PRO A 354 31.48 -42.47 13.07
CA PRO A 354 32.81 -42.07 13.53
C PRO A 354 33.83 -41.80 12.40
N SER A 355 33.52 -42.19 11.17
CA SER A 355 34.37 -41.95 9.99
C SER A 355 34.27 -40.53 9.41
N SER A 356 33.44 -39.65 9.97
CA SER A 356 33.25 -38.28 9.49
C SER A 356 34.44 -37.40 9.86
N THR A 357 35.01 -36.70 8.88
CA THR A 357 36.13 -35.78 9.10
C THR A 357 35.64 -34.37 9.49
N PRO A 358 36.49 -33.51 10.09
CA PRO A 358 36.15 -32.11 10.33
C PRO A 358 35.75 -31.34 9.07
N GLU A 359 36.32 -31.68 7.90
CA GLU A 359 35.95 -31.10 6.61
C GLU A 359 34.52 -31.51 6.21
N ASP A 360 34.17 -32.78 6.42
CA ASP A 360 32.82 -33.30 6.15
C ASP A 360 31.76 -32.57 6.99
N ILE A 361 32.06 -32.37 8.27
CA ILE A 361 31.20 -31.65 9.22
C ILE A 361 30.92 -30.23 8.71
N LEU A 362 31.94 -29.51 8.28
CA LEU A 362 31.80 -28.15 7.77
C LEU A 362 30.92 -28.09 6.51
N VAL A 363 31.11 -29.02 5.57
CA VAL A 363 30.30 -29.11 4.35
C VAL A 363 28.84 -29.41 4.69
N ILE A 364 28.58 -30.35 5.60
CA ILE A 364 27.21 -30.70 6.03
C ILE A 364 26.54 -29.52 6.75
N SER A 365 27.23 -28.87 7.70
CA SER A 365 26.73 -27.69 8.40
C SER A 365 26.34 -26.58 7.43
N LYS A 366 27.25 -26.26 6.50
CA LYS A 366 27.01 -25.22 5.48
C LYS A 366 25.86 -25.58 4.56
N PHE A 367 25.74 -26.85 4.16
CA PHE A 367 24.62 -27.31 3.35
C PHE A 367 23.28 -27.12 4.06
N VAL A 368 23.18 -27.52 5.33
CA VAL A 368 21.94 -27.39 6.10
C VAL A 368 21.59 -25.91 6.35
N ASP A 369 22.55 -25.10 6.83
CA ASP A 369 22.32 -23.66 7.08
C ASP A 369 21.87 -22.92 5.82
N ASN A 370 22.52 -23.17 4.68
CA ASN A 370 22.12 -22.57 3.40
C ASN A 370 20.73 -23.02 2.98
N SER A 371 20.38 -24.30 3.18
CA SER A 371 19.04 -24.82 2.86
C SER A 371 17.97 -24.10 3.69
N LEU A 372 18.23 -23.87 4.97
CA LEU A 372 17.34 -23.17 5.89
C LEU A 372 17.16 -21.69 5.52
N LYS A 373 18.25 -20.98 5.19
CA LYS A 373 18.19 -19.59 4.72
C LYS A 373 17.43 -19.49 3.39
N ASN A 374 17.67 -20.41 2.47
CA ASN A 374 17.00 -20.48 1.18
C ASN A 374 15.48 -20.71 1.34
N ALA A 375 15.08 -21.54 2.31
CA ALA A 375 13.68 -21.76 2.66
C ALA A 375 12.94 -20.53 3.18
N LEU A 376 13.60 -19.68 3.96
CA LEU A 376 13.00 -18.42 4.43
C LEU A 376 12.95 -17.35 3.33
N LYS A 377 13.94 -17.34 2.43
CA LYS A 377 13.97 -16.42 1.29
C LYS A 377 12.93 -16.78 0.22
N HIS A 378 12.74 -18.08 -0.07
CA HIS A 378 11.85 -18.57 -1.11
C HIS A 378 10.63 -19.29 -0.51
N ARG A 379 9.82 -18.58 0.28
CA ARG A 379 8.71 -19.13 1.09
C ARG A 379 7.63 -19.89 0.29
N HIS A 380 7.50 -19.61 -1.00
CA HIS A 380 6.53 -20.28 -1.88
C HIS A 380 7.05 -21.60 -2.48
N THR A 381 8.33 -21.92 -2.26
CA THR A 381 8.97 -23.17 -2.76
C THR A 381 8.96 -24.23 -1.67
N SER A 382 8.59 -25.46 -2.02
CA SER A 382 8.65 -26.57 -1.06
C SER A 382 10.09 -26.81 -0.59
N PHE A 383 10.24 -27.16 0.69
CA PHE A 383 11.57 -27.41 1.26
C PHE A 383 12.29 -28.59 0.58
N ASP A 384 11.54 -29.60 0.14
CA ASP A 384 12.09 -30.73 -0.63
C ASP A 384 12.66 -30.29 -1.98
N ALA A 385 11.98 -29.36 -2.67
CA ALA A 385 12.48 -28.80 -3.93
C ALA A 385 13.76 -27.97 -3.71
N ILE A 386 13.82 -27.20 -2.61
CA ILE A 386 15.04 -26.45 -2.23
C ILE A 386 16.21 -27.40 -2.00
N LEU A 387 16.00 -28.47 -1.22
CA LEU A 387 17.04 -29.48 -0.96
C LEU A 387 17.50 -30.14 -2.26
N ALA A 388 16.57 -30.54 -3.14
CA ALA A 388 16.90 -31.15 -4.42
C ALA A 388 17.71 -30.22 -5.34
N GLN A 389 17.29 -28.95 -5.44
CA GLN A 389 18.01 -27.94 -6.21
C GLN A 389 19.42 -27.73 -5.65
N GLN A 390 19.55 -27.60 -4.33
CA GLN A 390 20.84 -27.37 -3.70
C GLN A 390 21.79 -28.55 -3.88
N ILE A 391 21.31 -29.79 -3.73
CA ILE A 391 22.10 -31.01 -4.00
C ILE A 391 22.57 -31.04 -5.46
N SER A 392 21.74 -30.59 -6.40
CA SER A 392 22.09 -30.57 -7.83
C SER A 392 23.19 -29.56 -8.16
N SER A 393 23.33 -28.48 -7.38
CA SER A 393 24.32 -27.43 -7.58
C SER A 393 25.67 -27.68 -6.88
N LEU A 394 25.80 -28.72 -6.07
CA LEU A 394 27.05 -29.05 -5.39
C LEU A 394 28.12 -29.57 -6.36
N ASP A 395 29.38 -29.35 -6.02
CA ASP A 395 30.49 -29.96 -6.76
C ASP A 395 30.51 -31.50 -6.58
N LYS A 396 31.33 -32.21 -7.36
CA LYS A 396 31.36 -33.68 -7.31
C LYS A 396 31.75 -34.24 -5.92
N LYS A 397 32.66 -33.59 -5.18
CA LYS A 397 33.16 -34.04 -3.88
C LYS A 397 32.09 -33.83 -2.82
N GLU A 398 31.56 -32.61 -2.72
CA GLU A 398 30.48 -32.24 -1.81
C GLU A 398 29.22 -33.07 -2.08
N LYS A 399 28.84 -33.24 -3.35
CA LYS A 399 27.68 -34.05 -3.72
C LYS A 399 27.82 -35.50 -3.30
N HIS A 400 29.00 -36.10 -3.48
CA HIS A 400 29.23 -37.48 -3.04
C HIS A 400 29.09 -37.62 -1.52
N LEU A 401 29.62 -36.65 -0.77
CA LEU A 401 29.47 -36.60 0.69
C LEU A 401 28.02 -36.44 1.14
N ILE A 402 27.30 -35.47 0.56
CA ILE A 402 25.89 -35.22 0.91
C ILE A 402 25.01 -36.42 0.52
N GLU A 403 25.26 -37.06 -0.63
CA GLU A 403 24.54 -38.27 -1.03
C GLU A 403 24.84 -39.46 -0.09
N ARG A 404 26.08 -39.60 0.40
CA ARG A 404 26.46 -40.65 1.36
C ARG A 404 25.62 -40.60 2.64
N TYR A 405 25.32 -39.41 3.15
CA TYR A 405 24.58 -39.20 4.40
C TYR A 405 23.16 -38.63 4.20
N LYS A 406 22.64 -38.69 2.97
CA LYS A 406 21.45 -37.95 2.53
C LYS A 406 20.24 -38.09 3.43
N SER A 407 19.88 -39.30 3.81
CA SER A 407 18.70 -39.57 4.65
C SER A 407 18.77 -38.83 5.99
N HIS A 408 19.94 -38.83 6.64
CA HIS A 408 20.17 -38.16 7.91
C HIS A 408 20.24 -36.64 7.75
N ILE A 409 20.97 -36.14 6.76
CA ILE A 409 21.09 -34.70 6.48
C ILE A 409 19.71 -34.10 6.18
N VAL A 410 18.92 -34.77 5.34
CA VAL A 410 17.55 -34.34 5.03
C VAL A 410 16.66 -34.37 6.27
N ALA A 411 16.78 -35.38 7.14
CA ALA A 411 16.03 -35.44 8.39
C ALA A 411 16.38 -34.27 9.33
N ILE A 412 17.67 -34.00 9.52
CA ILE A 412 18.17 -32.86 10.31
C ILE A 412 17.66 -31.54 9.72
N ALA A 413 17.84 -31.33 8.42
CA ALA A 413 17.40 -30.12 7.74
C ALA A 413 15.88 -29.92 7.87
N LYS A 414 15.08 -30.98 7.75
CA LYS A 414 13.61 -30.92 7.92
C LYS A 414 13.23 -30.59 9.35
N LYS A 415 13.87 -31.22 10.35
CA LYS A 415 13.64 -30.95 11.76
C LYS A 415 13.94 -29.48 12.09
N LEU A 416 15.15 -29.03 11.76
CA LEU A 416 15.56 -27.64 12.01
C LEU A 416 14.70 -26.64 11.23
N ASN A 417 14.27 -26.98 10.01
CA ASN A 417 13.34 -26.15 9.27
C ASN A 417 11.97 -26.03 9.95
N GLN A 418 11.47 -27.05 10.65
CA GLN A 418 10.21 -26.93 11.41
C GLN A 418 10.37 -26.04 12.66
N GLU A 419 11.55 -26.04 13.25
CA GLU A 419 11.87 -25.27 14.46
C GLU A 419 12.22 -23.81 14.14
N LYS A 420 12.82 -23.56 12.97
CA LYS A 420 13.27 -22.24 12.51
C LYS A 420 12.14 -21.23 12.42
N VAL A 421 12.35 -20.07 13.05
CA VAL A 421 11.41 -18.97 13.06
C VAL A 421 11.68 -18.00 11.90
N GLN A 422 10.62 -17.39 11.38
CA GLN A 422 10.75 -16.20 10.54
C GLN A 422 10.80 -14.97 11.45
N ILE A 423 11.91 -14.23 11.40
CA ILE A 423 12.04 -12.96 12.15
C ILE A 423 11.25 -11.87 11.41
N LEU A 424 10.32 -11.25 12.11
CA LEU A 424 9.53 -10.11 11.65
C LEU A 424 9.94 -8.87 12.46
N LEU A 425 10.64 -7.94 11.82
CA LEU A 425 11.07 -6.70 12.44
C LEU A 425 10.10 -5.58 12.09
N THR A 426 9.36 -5.08 13.08
CA THR A 426 8.32 -4.08 12.86
C THR A 426 8.82 -2.68 13.21
N GLY A 427 8.54 -1.66 12.39
CA GLY A 427 8.98 -0.30 12.70
C GLY A 427 8.63 0.73 11.64
N TYR A 428 9.19 1.93 11.78
CA TYR A 428 9.07 2.98 10.78
C TYR A 428 10.13 2.78 9.67
N PRO A 429 9.82 2.99 8.37
CA PRO A 429 10.80 2.75 7.29
C PRO A 429 12.17 3.45 7.46
N PRO A 430 12.26 4.75 7.81
CA PRO A 430 13.53 5.44 8.07
C PRO A 430 14.28 4.84 9.26
N PHE A 431 13.58 4.43 10.32
CA PHE A 431 14.24 3.77 11.45
C PHE A 431 14.86 2.43 11.03
N LEU A 432 14.17 1.64 10.19
CA LEU A 432 14.74 0.39 9.68
C LEU A 432 15.95 0.63 8.79
N LYS A 433 16.00 1.76 8.06
CA LYS A 433 17.17 2.18 7.29
C LYS A 433 18.34 2.53 8.22
N ASP A 434 18.11 3.38 9.23
CA ASP A 434 19.10 3.74 10.24
C ASP A 434 19.64 2.52 10.99
N LEU A 435 18.77 1.54 11.27
CA LEU A 435 19.14 0.29 11.90
C LEU A 435 20.05 -0.55 11.00
N ALA A 436 19.73 -0.68 9.71
CA ALA A 436 20.55 -1.45 8.79
C ALA A 436 21.97 -0.83 8.65
N THR A 437 22.06 0.50 8.59
CA THR A 437 23.34 1.23 8.63
C THR A 437 24.08 0.97 9.94
N TYR A 438 23.40 1.02 11.08
CA TYR A 438 23.99 0.74 12.39
C TYR A 438 24.55 -0.69 12.49
N ILE A 439 23.79 -1.69 12.05
CA ILE A 439 24.21 -3.11 12.05
C ILE A 439 25.45 -3.30 11.19
N ARG A 440 25.52 -2.65 10.02
CA ARG A 440 26.70 -2.64 9.16
C ARG A 440 27.91 -2.01 9.84
N ALA A 441 27.73 -0.87 10.50
CA ALA A 441 28.79 -0.19 11.26
C ALA A 441 29.33 -1.05 12.42
N LYS A 442 28.51 -1.96 12.97
CA LYS A 442 28.92 -2.95 13.98
C LYS A 442 29.57 -4.21 13.40
N GLY A 443 29.81 -4.26 12.08
CA GLY A 443 30.49 -5.40 11.42
C GLY A 443 29.57 -6.60 11.14
N HIS A 444 28.25 -6.38 11.13
CA HIS A 444 27.25 -7.42 10.84
C HIS A 444 26.47 -7.09 9.57
N HIS A 445 25.89 -8.11 8.93
CA HIS A 445 25.02 -7.93 7.77
C HIS A 445 23.61 -8.38 8.09
N LEU A 446 22.60 -7.57 7.75
CA LEU A 446 21.22 -7.90 8.07
C LEU A 446 20.73 -9.18 7.35
N SER A 447 21.30 -9.47 6.18
CA SER A 447 21.06 -10.70 5.41
C SER A 447 21.38 -11.98 6.18
N ASP A 448 22.21 -11.90 7.21
CA ASP A 448 22.58 -13.06 8.04
C ASP A 448 21.40 -13.59 8.87
N PHE A 449 20.40 -12.74 9.12
CA PHE A 449 19.32 -13.01 10.06
C PHE A 449 17.99 -13.35 9.37
N SER A 450 17.94 -13.33 8.03
CA SER A 450 16.73 -13.65 7.25
C SER A 450 15.49 -12.84 7.65
N VAL A 451 15.66 -11.55 7.94
CA VAL A 451 14.62 -10.67 8.50
C VAL A 451 13.63 -10.22 7.43
N ILE A 452 12.35 -10.18 7.78
CA ILE A 452 11.32 -9.47 7.01
C ILE A 452 10.93 -8.22 7.80
N GLY A 453 10.92 -7.06 7.13
CA GLY A 453 10.47 -5.81 7.73
C GLY A 453 8.96 -5.63 7.56
N ILE A 454 8.27 -5.23 8.64
CA ILE A 454 6.86 -4.81 8.60
C ILE A 454 6.79 -3.35 8.98
N VAL A 455 6.52 -2.49 8.01
CA VAL A 455 6.52 -1.04 8.17
C VAL A 455 5.13 -0.45 8.31
N GLY A 456 5.00 0.59 9.13
CA GLY A 456 3.71 1.25 9.33
C GLY A 456 3.84 2.67 9.85
N GLY A 457 2.70 3.33 10.06
CA GLY A 457 2.62 4.70 10.56
C GLY A 457 2.93 5.79 9.52
N GLN A 458 3.63 5.46 8.42
CA GLN A 458 3.88 6.36 7.29
C GLN A 458 3.91 5.59 5.97
N ALA A 459 3.80 6.33 4.87
CA ALA A 459 3.90 5.75 3.53
C ALA A 459 5.31 5.17 3.31
N ASN A 460 5.38 4.08 2.55
CA ASN A 460 6.63 3.46 2.13
C ASN A 460 6.69 3.46 0.60
N SER A 461 7.66 4.16 0.03
CA SER A 461 7.92 4.19 -1.42
C SER A 461 8.59 2.91 -1.90
N GLU A 462 8.44 2.57 -3.18
CA GLU A 462 9.15 1.41 -3.77
C GLU A 462 10.67 1.61 -3.76
N ALA A 463 11.15 2.85 -3.91
CA ALA A 463 12.55 3.20 -3.74
C ALA A 463 13.08 2.87 -2.33
N MET A 464 12.35 3.25 -1.27
CA MET A 464 12.71 2.90 0.12
C MET A 464 12.67 1.38 0.32
N ARG A 465 11.65 0.70 -0.22
CA ARG A 465 11.54 -0.76 -0.17
C ARG A 465 12.77 -1.44 -0.78
N ASP A 466 13.14 -1.06 -2.00
CA ASP A 466 14.27 -1.64 -2.71
C ASP A 466 15.60 -1.32 -1.99
N SER A 467 15.71 -0.14 -1.37
CA SER A 467 16.86 0.24 -0.52
C SER A 467 17.01 -0.67 0.69
N LEU A 468 15.94 -0.89 1.45
CA LEU A 468 15.95 -1.79 2.61
C LEU A 468 16.24 -3.24 2.21
N ILE A 469 15.69 -3.72 1.08
CA ILE A 469 16.01 -5.05 0.55
C ILE A 469 17.50 -5.16 0.19
N ARG A 470 18.07 -4.12 -0.47
CA ARG A 470 19.53 -4.07 -0.74
C ARG A 470 20.36 -4.09 0.54
N ASP A 471 19.87 -3.51 1.62
CA ASP A 471 20.56 -3.52 2.92
C ASP A 471 20.46 -4.87 3.67
N GLY A 472 19.71 -5.84 3.15
CA GLY A 472 19.72 -7.23 3.62
C GLY A 472 18.39 -7.74 4.18
N PHE A 473 17.31 -6.97 4.12
CA PHE A 473 15.97 -7.50 4.40
C PHE A 473 15.54 -8.48 3.30
N ASN A 474 14.95 -9.62 3.68
CA ASN A 474 14.39 -10.57 2.71
C ASN A 474 13.20 -9.96 1.94
N HIS A 475 12.31 -9.29 2.68
CA HIS A 475 11.16 -8.56 2.16
C HIS A 475 10.80 -7.42 3.10
N ILE A 476 10.07 -6.44 2.58
CA ILE A 476 9.43 -5.38 3.34
C ILE A 476 7.95 -5.37 2.97
N TYR A 477 7.07 -5.39 3.97
CA TYR A 477 5.61 -5.26 3.84
C TYR A 477 5.13 -4.04 4.59
N SER A 478 4.08 -3.39 4.11
CA SER A 478 3.47 -2.23 4.76
C SER A 478 2.17 -2.62 5.46
N SER A 479 1.82 -1.90 6.53
CA SER A 479 0.54 -2.02 7.21
C SER A 479 -0.07 -0.63 7.41
N TYR A 480 -1.36 -0.52 7.11
CA TYR A 480 -2.15 0.70 7.29
C TYR A 480 -3.12 0.55 8.46
N GLY A 481 -3.14 1.59 9.30
CA GLY A 481 -4.02 1.70 10.45
C GLY A 481 -4.02 3.11 11.01
N ALA A 482 -5.03 3.41 11.82
CA ALA A 482 -5.17 4.68 12.52
C ALA A 482 -5.69 4.45 13.94
N SER A 483 -5.08 5.10 14.92
CA SER A 483 -5.50 4.99 16.34
C SER A 483 -6.96 5.38 16.57
N ASP A 484 -7.52 6.21 15.70
CA ASP A 484 -8.92 6.63 15.73
C ASP A 484 -9.89 5.47 15.36
N LEU A 485 -9.41 4.52 14.54
CA LEU A 485 -10.13 3.37 13.99
C LEU A 485 -9.50 2.08 14.55
N ASP A 486 -8.71 1.34 13.76
CA ASP A 486 -7.93 0.17 14.18
C ASP A 486 -6.50 0.24 13.64
N VAL A 487 -5.59 -0.49 14.29
CA VAL A 487 -4.18 -0.58 13.88
C VAL A 487 -3.95 -1.45 12.64
N ASN A 488 -4.96 -2.23 12.23
CA ASN A 488 -4.90 -3.14 11.09
C ASN A 488 -6.14 -2.97 10.20
N LEU A 489 -6.13 -1.93 9.36
CA LEU A 489 -7.17 -1.66 8.36
C LEU A 489 -6.83 -2.22 6.99
N GLY A 490 -5.54 -2.40 6.71
CA GLY A 490 -5.03 -2.98 5.48
C GLY A 490 -3.60 -3.47 5.65
N GLU A 491 -3.28 -4.57 5.01
CA GLU A 491 -1.94 -5.16 5.00
C GLU A 491 -1.48 -5.36 3.56
N GLU A 492 -0.23 -5.01 3.30
CA GLU A 492 0.38 -5.18 1.99
C GLU A 492 0.93 -6.60 1.89
N THR A 493 0.59 -7.29 0.81
CA THR A 493 1.11 -8.61 0.47
C THR A 493 1.92 -8.53 -0.82
N ASP A 494 2.35 -9.69 -1.33
CA ASP A 494 3.03 -9.75 -2.62
C ASP A 494 2.11 -9.25 -3.77
N ASP A 495 0.78 -9.39 -3.62
CA ASP A 495 -0.21 -8.96 -4.62
C ASP A 495 -0.17 -7.44 -4.80
N GLU A 496 -0.25 -6.67 -3.72
CA GLU A 496 -0.22 -5.21 -3.77
C GLU A 496 1.14 -4.67 -4.22
N ILE A 497 2.24 -5.30 -3.85
CA ILE A 497 3.58 -4.91 -4.34
C ILE A 497 3.66 -5.06 -5.86
N ILE A 498 3.12 -6.15 -6.43
CA ILE A 498 3.06 -6.34 -7.89
C ILE A 498 2.24 -5.22 -8.53
N ILE A 499 1.08 -4.87 -7.97
CA ILE A 499 0.23 -3.79 -8.49
C ILE A 499 0.97 -2.46 -8.44
N ARG A 500 1.64 -2.13 -7.34
CA ARG A 500 2.38 -0.87 -7.18
C ARG A 500 3.54 -0.75 -8.16
N LYS A 501 4.35 -1.81 -8.31
CA LYS A 501 5.44 -1.85 -9.30
C LYS A 501 4.92 -1.76 -10.74
N ALA A 502 3.79 -2.41 -11.04
CA ALA A 502 3.14 -2.30 -12.34
C ALA A 502 2.71 -0.85 -12.65
N ILE A 503 2.11 -0.16 -11.68
CA ILE A 503 1.70 1.25 -11.83
C ILE A 503 2.90 2.15 -12.04
N GLU A 504 3.98 1.96 -11.27
CA GLU A 504 5.20 2.75 -11.39
C GLU A 504 5.85 2.62 -12.77
N GLN A 505 5.86 1.40 -13.32
CA GLN A 505 6.44 1.09 -14.63
C GLN A 505 5.53 1.50 -15.81
N ASN A 506 4.24 1.74 -15.57
CA ASN A 506 3.24 2.00 -16.61
C ASN A 506 2.46 3.30 -16.33
N PRO A 507 2.95 4.47 -16.79
CA PRO A 507 2.27 5.74 -16.59
C PRO A 507 0.84 5.80 -17.16
N GLY A 508 0.54 5.01 -18.20
CA GLY A 508 -0.82 4.88 -18.73
C GLY A 508 -1.78 4.22 -17.74
N LEU A 509 -1.31 3.15 -17.08
CA LEU A 509 -2.07 2.42 -16.06
C LEU A 509 -2.40 3.34 -14.89
N ALA A 510 -1.42 4.14 -14.43
CA ALA A 510 -1.64 5.15 -13.40
C ALA A 510 -2.73 6.17 -13.79
N ARG A 511 -2.67 6.70 -15.03
CA ARG A 511 -3.67 7.65 -15.54
C ARG A 511 -5.06 7.05 -15.61
N GLU A 512 -5.18 5.79 -16.05
CA GLU A 512 -6.46 5.09 -16.14
C GLU A 512 -7.01 4.63 -14.79
N LEU A 513 -6.18 4.48 -13.75
CA LEU A 513 -6.67 4.22 -12.41
C LEU A 513 -7.12 5.52 -11.74
N TYR A 514 -6.23 6.51 -11.69
CA TYR A 514 -6.41 7.66 -10.80
C TYR A 514 -6.13 9.03 -11.41
N GLY A 515 -5.84 9.10 -12.71
CA GLY A 515 -5.60 10.35 -13.43
C GLY A 515 -4.16 10.84 -13.36
N VAL A 516 -3.94 12.05 -13.87
CA VAL A 516 -2.65 12.74 -13.88
C VAL A 516 -2.32 13.38 -12.54
N ASN A 517 -1.03 13.63 -12.29
CA ASN A 517 -0.52 14.42 -11.16
C ASN A 517 -0.88 13.85 -9.77
N ARG A 518 -0.92 12.52 -9.67
CA ARG A 518 -1.05 11.78 -8.42
C ARG A 518 0.17 10.86 -8.29
N GLY A 519 0.88 10.96 -7.16
CA GLY A 519 1.98 10.06 -6.85
C GLY A 519 1.51 8.60 -6.70
N LEU A 520 2.47 7.67 -6.66
CA LEU A 520 2.18 6.25 -6.43
C LEU A 520 1.52 6.06 -5.05
N PRO A 521 0.27 5.55 -4.99
CA PRO A 521 -0.39 5.31 -3.71
C PRO A 521 0.16 4.07 -3.01
N MET A 522 -0.05 4.01 -1.70
CA MET A 522 -0.07 2.74 -0.98
C MET A 522 -1.32 1.96 -1.40
N ILE A 523 -1.22 0.64 -1.49
CA ILE A 523 -2.34 -0.22 -1.91
C ILE A 523 -2.50 -1.33 -0.87
N PHE A 524 -3.74 -1.60 -0.48
CA PHE A 524 -4.09 -2.65 0.48
C PHE A 524 -5.41 -3.31 0.10
N HIS A 525 -5.50 -4.62 0.20
CA HIS A 525 -6.80 -5.26 0.40
C HIS A 525 -7.37 -4.84 1.76
N PHE A 526 -8.69 -4.62 1.81
CA PHE A 526 -9.40 -4.37 3.07
C PHE A 526 -10.68 -5.21 3.15
N ASP A 527 -11.18 -5.42 4.36
CA ASP A 527 -12.41 -6.18 4.60
C ASP A 527 -13.61 -5.24 4.83
N PRO A 528 -14.57 -5.15 3.88
CA PRO A 528 -15.76 -4.32 4.04
C PRO A 528 -16.63 -4.69 5.25
N MET A 529 -16.54 -5.94 5.74
CA MET A 529 -17.24 -6.37 6.94
C MET A 529 -16.53 -5.93 8.23
N ASN A 530 -15.24 -5.53 8.17
CA ASN A 530 -14.50 -4.93 9.28
C ASN A 530 -14.59 -3.39 9.26
N THR A 531 -14.50 -2.77 8.08
CA THR A 531 -14.66 -1.32 7.91
C THR A 531 -15.28 -1.01 6.55
N HIS A 532 -16.38 -0.27 6.56
CA HIS A 532 -16.99 0.29 5.36
C HIS A 532 -16.28 1.60 4.99
N ILE A 533 -15.82 1.71 3.74
CA ILE A 533 -15.03 2.84 3.26
C ILE A 533 -15.78 3.49 2.11
N GLU A 534 -15.94 4.80 2.20
CA GLU A 534 -16.51 5.65 1.17
C GLU A 534 -15.40 6.51 0.55
N CYS A 535 -15.57 6.89 -0.71
CA CYS A 535 -14.72 7.86 -1.39
C CYS A 535 -15.59 9.04 -1.81
N ASP A 536 -15.27 10.23 -1.33
CA ASP A 536 -16.00 11.44 -1.72
C ASP A 536 -15.65 11.84 -3.16
N ASN A 537 -16.69 12.16 -3.92
CA ASN A 537 -16.62 12.54 -5.34
C ASN A 537 -17.06 14.00 -5.55
N GLN A 538 -17.48 14.71 -4.50
CA GLN A 538 -17.74 16.16 -4.60
C GLN A 538 -16.43 16.90 -4.84
N GLU A 539 -16.45 17.96 -5.65
CA GLU A 539 -15.25 18.65 -6.12
C GLU A 539 -14.38 19.17 -4.96
N GLU A 540 -15.00 19.77 -3.94
CA GLU A 540 -14.33 20.29 -2.74
C GLU A 540 -13.62 19.20 -1.92
N ASN A 541 -14.14 17.98 -1.93
CA ASN A 541 -13.67 16.87 -1.11
C ASN A 541 -13.15 15.69 -1.93
N LYS A 542 -12.89 15.88 -3.23
CA LYS A 542 -12.57 14.78 -4.16
C LYS A 542 -11.45 13.89 -3.60
N ASP A 543 -11.68 12.59 -3.70
CA ASP A 543 -10.78 11.53 -3.22
C ASP A 543 -10.62 11.49 -1.69
N SER A 544 -11.47 12.16 -0.89
CA SER A 544 -11.44 11.99 0.58
C SER A 544 -11.97 10.62 0.98
N LEU A 545 -11.22 9.89 1.81
CA LEU A 545 -11.67 8.63 2.38
C LEU A 545 -12.47 8.87 3.67
N ILE A 546 -13.64 8.26 3.74
CA ILE A 546 -14.56 8.34 4.88
C ILE A 546 -14.82 6.93 5.38
N PHE A 547 -14.68 6.71 6.69
CA PHE A 547 -14.67 5.38 7.29
C PHE A 547 -15.84 5.18 8.24
N THR A 548 -16.54 4.06 8.12
CA THR A 548 -17.50 3.59 9.11
C THR A 548 -17.04 2.24 9.66
N CYS A 549 -16.72 2.18 10.96
CA CYS A 549 -16.40 0.91 11.60
C CYS A 549 -17.67 0.05 11.67
N THR A 550 -17.62 -1.16 11.10
CA THR A 550 -18.79 -2.04 10.96
C THR A 550 -18.93 -3.07 12.06
N ARG A 551 -17.90 -3.26 12.91
CA ARG A 551 -17.93 -4.21 14.04
C ARG A 551 -18.83 -3.75 15.18
N ASP A 552 -19.54 -4.70 15.78
CA ASP A 552 -20.45 -4.52 16.91
C ASP A 552 -19.78 -4.63 18.30
N ASP A 553 -18.47 -4.90 18.33
CA ASP A 553 -17.69 -5.01 19.56
C ASP A 553 -17.00 -3.71 19.98
N ARG A 554 -17.06 -2.66 19.15
CA ARG A 554 -16.45 -1.36 19.43
C ARG A 554 -17.22 -0.62 20.50
N SER A 555 -16.52 -0.13 21.51
CA SER A 555 -17.13 0.66 22.59
C SER A 555 -17.50 2.08 22.14
N SER A 556 -16.72 2.63 21.22
CA SER A 556 -16.86 3.97 20.63
C SER A 556 -16.99 3.83 19.11
N PRO A 557 -18.23 3.74 18.58
CA PRO A 557 -18.47 3.65 17.15
C PRO A 557 -17.92 4.86 16.39
N ARG A 558 -17.49 4.63 15.15
CA ARG A 558 -17.03 5.66 14.22
C ARG A 558 -17.90 5.54 12.97
N ILE A 559 -18.76 6.52 12.76
CA ILE A 559 -19.71 6.55 11.66
C ILE A 559 -19.35 7.72 10.77
N ARG A 560 -19.11 7.44 9.49
CA ARG A 560 -18.66 8.41 8.48
C ARG A 560 -17.54 9.31 8.99
N TYR A 561 -16.51 8.68 9.56
CA TYR A 561 -15.38 9.35 10.16
C TYR A 561 -14.32 9.67 9.11
N ASN A 562 -14.03 10.96 8.90
CA ASN A 562 -12.99 11.42 7.99
C ASN A 562 -11.64 11.53 8.71
N LEU A 563 -10.68 10.69 8.31
CA LEU A 563 -9.31 10.68 8.84
C LEU A 563 -8.42 11.79 8.26
N GLY A 564 -8.87 12.46 7.19
CA GLY A 564 -8.09 13.39 6.38
C GLY A 564 -7.25 12.71 5.29
N ASP A 565 -7.27 11.38 5.18
CA ASP A 565 -6.53 10.67 4.14
C ASP A 565 -7.23 10.77 2.78
N LYS A 566 -6.45 11.03 1.73
CA LYS A 566 -6.88 10.96 0.34
C LYS A 566 -6.63 9.58 -0.24
N GLY A 567 -7.59 9.07 -1.00
CA GLY A 567 -7.56 7.73 -1.55
C GLY A 567 -8.75 7.39 -2.45
N ARG A 568 -8.73 6.18 -2.98
CA ARG A 568 -9.83 5.59 -3.77
C ARG A 568 -9.98 4.12 -3.41
N VAL A 569 -11.15 3.57 -3.72
CA VAL A 569 -11.44 2.15 -3.50
C VAL A 569 -11.90 1.54 -4.81
N TYR A 570 -11.32 0.40 -5.14
CA TYR A 570 -11.57 -0.34 -6.38
C TYR A 570 -12.01 -1.77 -6.08
N ALA A 571 -12.77 -2.32 -7.00
CA ALA A 571 -12.96 -3.75 -7.09
C ALA A 571 -11.64 -4.40 -7.54
N ALA A 572 -11.30 -5.56 -6.98
CA ALA A 572 -10.11 -6.29 -7.38
C ALA A 572 -10.21 -6.71 -8.86
N SER A 573 -11.41 -7.10 -9.32
CA SER A 573 -11.62 -7.52 -10.71
C SER A 573 -11.37 -6.40 -11.74
N ASP A 574 -11.63 -5.16 -11.38
CA ASP A 574 -11.39 -4.00 -12.26
C ASP A 574 -9.90 -3.69 -12.35
N VAL A 575 -9.17 -3.74 -11.23
CA VAL A 575 -7.70 -3.58 -11.23
C VAL A 575 -7.05 -4.72 -12.00
N GLN A 576 -7.51 -5.97 -11.83
CA GLN A 576 -7.01 -7.12 -12.60
C GLN A 576 -7.26 -6.98 -14.11
N ALA A 577 -8.47 -6.57 -14.50
CA ALA A 577 -8.79 -6.35 -15.91
C ALA A 577 -7.89 -5.27 -16.51
N LEU A 578 -7.65 -4.19 -15.77
CA LEU A 578 -6.78 -3.12 -16.22
C LEU A 578 -5.32 -3.56 -16.29
N LEU A 579 -4.80 -4.34 -15.33
CA LEU A 579 -3.47 -4.94 -15.44
C LEU A 579 -3.34 -5.85 -16.68
N ALA A 580 -4.34 -6.71 -16.90
CA ALA A 580 -4.36 -7.62 -18.04
C ALA A 580 -4.34 -6.87 -19.38
N LYS A 581 -5.07 -5.75 -19.49
CA LYS A 581 -5.04 -4.84 -20.65
C LYS A 581 -3.62 -4.33 -20.95
N TYR A 582 -2.80 -4.11 -19.92
CA TYR A 582 -1.39 -3.70 -20.03
C TYR A 582 -0.43 -4.90 -20.19
N GLY A 583 -0.95 -6.13 -20.40
CA GLY A 583 -0.15 -7.35 -20.54
C GLY A 583 0.35 -7.93 -19.22
N ILE A 584 -0.19 -7.46 -18.09
CA ILE A 584 0.22 -7.88 -16.74
C ILE A 584 -0.85 -8.81 -16.18
N PHE A 585 -0.58 -10.11 -16.18
CA PHE A 585 -1.53 -11.13 -15.77
C PHE A 585 -1.28 -11.54 -14.33
N HIS A 586 -1.99 -10.89 -13.40
CA HIS A 586 -1.91 -11.16 -11.97
C HIS A 586 -3.29 -11.58 -11.44
N GLN A 587 -3.31 -12.60 -10.58
CA GLN A 587 -4.51 -13.09 -9.90
C GLN A 587 -4.27 -13.01 -8.39
N PRO A 588 -5.00 -12.13 -7.67
CA PRO A 588 -4.81 -11.97 -6.24
C PRO A 588 -5.31 -13.20 -5.48
N ARG A 589 -4.76 -13.43 -4.29
CA ARG A 589 -5.13 -14.57 -3.42
C ARG A 589 -6.47 -14.38 -2.72
N SER A 590 -7.00 -13.17 -2.75
CA SER A 590 -8.19 -12.75 -2.02
C SER A 590 -9.17 -12.04 -2.96
N PRO A 591 -10.50 -12.25 -2.80
CA PRO A 591 -11.52 -11.52 -3.55
C PRO A 591 -11.90 -10.18 -2.89
N LEU A 592 -11.15 -9.76 -1.86
CA LEU A 592 -11.40 -8.51 -1.16
C LEU A 592 -11.19 -7.30 -2.09
N PRO A 593 -11.89 -6.18 -1.88
CA PRO A 593 -11.63 -4.95 -2.61
C PRO A 593 -10.30 -4.31 -2.19
N LEU A 594 -9.81 -3.41 -3.04
CA LEU A 594 -8.55 -2.69 -2.86
C LEU A 594 -8.81 -1.24 -2.44
N MET A 595 -8.03 -0.77 -1.47
CA MET A 595 -7.97 0.62 -1.04
C MET A 595 -6.61 1.21 -1.44
N PHE A 596 -6.65 2.31 -2.19
CA PHE A 596 -5.50 3.08 -2.63
C PHE A 596 -5.41 4.33 -1.76
N ILE A 597 -4.26 4.59 -1.15
CA ILE A 597 -4.06 5.68 -0.18
C ILE A 597 -2.86 6.54 -0.58
N TRP A 598 -3.09 7.83 -0.80
CA TRP A 598 -2.04 8.85 -0.94
C TRP A 598 -1.67 9.49 0.39
N GLY A 599 -2.48 9.25 1.43
CA GLY A 599 -2.32 9.82 2.76
C GLY A 599 -2.99 11.18 2.88
N ARG A 600 -2.81 11.85 4.02
CA ARG A 600 -3.16 13.28 4.22
C ARG A 600 -2.37 14.15 3.25
N ASP A 601 -2.81 15.39 3.02
CA ASP A 601 -2.14 16.40 2.19
C ASP A 601 -0.66 16.58 2.62
N SER A 602 0.17 15.66 2.14
CA SER A 602 1.64 15.66 2.07
C SER A 602 2.09 16.26 0.74
N THR A 603 1.15 16.96 0.11
CA THR A 603 1.27 17.67 -1.13
C THR A 603 1.32 19.14 -0.78
N VAL A 604 2.35 19.83 -1.27
CA VAL A 604 2.45 21.28 -1.18
C VAL A 604 2.12 21.89 -2.53
N VAL A 605 1.65 23.12 -2.52
CA VAL A 605 1.33 23.85 -3.75
C VAL A 605 2.43 24.88 -4.03
N PHE A 606 2.96 24.87 -5.25
CA PHE A 606 3.88 25.90 -5.75
C PHE A 606 3.30 26.54 -7.01
N ASN A 607 2.91 27.81 -6.96
CA ASN A 607 2.27 28.53 -8.08
C ASN A 607 1.09 27.74 -8.72
N GLY A 608 0.33 27.00 -7.92
CA GLY A 608 -0.77 26.16 -8.40
C GLY A 608 -0.38 24.74 -8.85
N ALA A 609 0.92 24.39 -8.87
CA ALA A 609 1.37 23.01 -9.06
C ALA A 609 1.39 22.23 -7.75
N ASN A 610 0.78 21.06 -7.74
CA ASN A 610 0.78 20.14 -6.61
C ASN A 610 2.05 19.27 -6.62
N LEU A 611 2.85 19.35 -5.57
CA LEU A 611 4.06 18.55 -5.37
C LEU A 611 3.87 17.58 -4.21
N ALA A 612 3.82 16.27 -4.50
CA ALA A 612 3.64 15.25 -3.48
C ALA A 612 4.97 14.82 -2.83
N PHE A 613 4.94 14.45 -1.56
CA PHE A 613 6.15 14.04 -0.85
C PHE A 613 6.86 12.84 -1.51
N THR A 614 6.08 11.88 -2.01
CA THR A 614 6.62 10.70 -2.72
C THR A 614 7.35 11.07 -4.01
N GLU A 615 7.01 12.19 -4.64
CA GLU A 615 7.71 12.70 -5.82
C GLU A 615 9.06 13.31 -5.43
N LEU A 616 9.12 14.04 -4.30
CA LEU A 616 10.38 14.51 -3.72
C LEU A 616 11.30 13.34 -3.39
N GLU A 617 10.77 12.26 -2.78
CA GLU A 617 11.56 11.05 -2.51
C GLU A 617 12.14 10.43 -3.78
N ARG A 618 11.31 10.32 -4.83
CA ARG A 618 11.72 9.75 -6.12
C ARG A 618 12.78 10.59 -6.80
N ALA A 619 12.61 11.92 -6.83
CA ALA A 619 13.58 12.83 -7.41
C ALA A 619 14.93 12.74 -6.70
N LEU A 620 14.94 12.67 -5.36
CA LEU A 620 16.14 12.49 -4.56
C LEU A 620 16.84 11.15 -4.82
N THR A 621 16.09 10.06 -4.96
CA THR A 621 16.66 8.71 -5.22
C THR A 621 17.50 8.68 -6.50
N ASN A 622 17.13 9.47 -7.52
CA ASN A 622 17.84 9.51 -8.79
C ASN A 622 19.15 10.33 -8.73
N ILE A 623 19.31 11.21 -7.74
CA ILE A 623 20.46 12.13 -7.66
C ILE A 623 21.36 11.84 -6.47
N ASP A 624 20.82 11.23 -5.41
CA ASP A 624 21.54 10.82 -4.21
C ASP A 624 22.05 9.38 -4.34
N THR A 625 22.94 9.16 -5.31
CA THR A 625 23.46 7.82 -5.62
C THR A 625 24.28 7.22 -4.49
N GLU A 626 24.85 8.07 -3.64
CA GLU A 626 25.67 7.67 -2.49
C GLU A 626 24.85 7.53 -1.20
N GLY A 627 23.57 7.92 -1.19
CA GLY A 627 22.71 7.85 -0.01
C GLY A 627 23.11 8.82 1.09
N GLN A 628 23.56 10.02 0.71
CA GLN A 628 24.01 11.08 1.61
C GLN A 628 22.85 11.84 2.27
N ILE A 629 21.63 11.74 1.75
CA ILE A 629 20.42 12.35 2.32
C ILE A 629 19.63 11.31 3.09
N LEU A 630 19.43 11.56 4.37
CA LEU A 630 18.64 10.66 5.21
C LEU A 630 17.18 11.08 5.32
N LYS A 631 16.92 12.31 5.76
CA LYS A 631 15.55 12.81 5.95
C LYS A 631 15.24 13.94 5.00
N LYS A 632 13.95 14.06 4.68
CA LYS A 632 13.44 15.06 3.73
C LYS A 632 12.06 15.54 4.14
N ALA A 633 11.75 16.80 3.90
CA ALA A 633 10.42 17.38 4.11
C ALA A 633 10.20 18.59 3.21
N PHE A 634 8.93 18.96 3.03
CA PHE A 634 8.58 20.28 2.54
C PHE A 634 8.46 21.26 3.71
N TYR A 635 8.80 22.52 3.47
CA TYR A 635 8.45 23.64 4.35
C TYR A 635 7.74 24.72 3.54
N SER A 636 6.47 24.97 3.87
CA SER A 636 5.66 25.99 3.23
C SER A 636 5.31 27.08 4.24
N TYR A 637 5.53 28.33 3.87
CA TYR A 637 5.31 29.48 4.75
C TYR A 637 4.99 30.73 3.93
N GLN A 638 4.39 31.74 4.57
CA GLN A 638 4.24 33.07 3.98
C GLN A 638 5.38 33.98 4.42
N ASP A 639 6.03 34.63 3.45
CA ASP A 639 7.05 35.63 3.75
C ASP A 639 6.47 36.92 4.34
N ARG A 640 7.31 37.92 4.63
CA ARG A 640 6.88 39.18 5.25
C ARG A 640 5.97 40.02 4.35
N GLU A 641 5.96 39.75 3.05
CA GLU A 641 5.12 40.41 2.05
C GLU A 641 3.81 39.64 1.83
N GLY A 642 3.66 38.47 2.47
CA GLY A 642 2.49 37.62 2.36
C GLY A 642 2.53 36.67 1.18
N ASN A 643 3.67 36.54 0.48
CA ASN A 643 3.79 35.59 -0.63
C ASN A 643 4.05 34.18 -0.09
N ASP A 644 3.40 33.19 -0.70
CA ASP A 644 3.64 31.79 -0.39
C ASP A 644 5.04 31.38 -0.88
N GLN A 645 5.82 30.79 0.03
CA GLN A 645 7.16 30.29 -0.21
C GLN A 645 7.19 28.77 0.02
N LEU A 646 8.08 28.10 -0.69
CA LEU A 646 8.34 26.67 -0.56
C LEU A 646 9.84 26.39 -0.45
N GLU A 647 10.20 25.56 0.53
CA GLU A 647 11.54 24.98 0.66
C GLU A 647 11.49 23.44 0.66
N PHE A 648 12.52 22.83 0.08
CA PHE A 648 12.84 21.41 0.21
C PHE A 648 13.92 21.26 1.29
N TRP A 649 13.57 20.69 2.43
CA TRP A 649 14.49 20.44 3.53
C TRP A 649 15.10 19.05 3.41
N LEU A 650 16.44 18.96 3.48
CA LEU A 650 17.23 17.74 3.35
C LEU A 650 18.19 17.64 4.55
N GLU A 651 18.08 16.58 5.35
CA GLU A 651 19.03 16.27 6.42
C GLU A 651 20.03 15.22 5.94
N LEU A 652 21.30 15.52 6.11
CA LEU A 652 22.40 14.66 5.71
C LEU A 652 22.55 13.44 6.64
N GLU A 653 23.08 12.36 6.08
CA GLU A 653 23.44 11.14 6.81
C GLU A 653 24.58 11.38 7.81
N GLU A 654 24.70 10.49 8.79
CA GLU A 654 25.77 10.53 9.79
C GLU A 654 27.17 10.47 9.14
N GLY A 655 28.04 11.38 9.56
CA GLY A 655 29.40 11.52 9.03
C GLY A 655 29.51 12.32 7.72
N VAL A 656 28.40 12.77 7.15
CA VAL A 656 28.40 13.64 5.97
C VAL A 656 28.43 15.11 6.41
N GLU A 657 29.51 15.80 6.06
CA GLU A 657 29.63 17.24 6.26
C GLU A 657 28.73 18.02 5.29
N LEU A 658 28.37 19.27 5.64
CA LEU A 658 27.68 20.13 4.68
C LEU A 658 28.53 20.29 3.43
N PHE A 659 27.93 20.06 2.27
CA PHE A 659 28.61 20.26 1.01
C PHE A 659 29.04 21.72 0.85
N ASP A 660 30.07 21.95 0.04
CA ASP A 660 30.43 23.31 -0.35
C ASP A 660 29.28 23.96 -1.16
N LYS A 661 29.37 25.28 -1.32
CA LYS A 661 28.30 26.08 -1.95
C LYS A 661 28.03 25.66 -3.40
N GLU A 662 29.05 25.27 -4.15
CA GLU A 662 28.93 24.90 -5.56
C GLU A 662 28.26 23.53 -5.69
N THR A 663 28.68 22.58 -4.85
CA THR A 663 28.05 21.26 -4.76
C THR A 663 26.58 21.35 -4.37
N MET A 664 26.22 22.14 -3.34
CA MET A 664 24.81 22.34 -2.96
C MET A 664 23.99 23.00 -4.08
N GLN A 665 24.57 23.96 -4.81
CA GLN A 665 23.90 24.58 -5.96
C GLN A 665 23.66 23.59 -7.10
N CYS A 666 24.65 22.74 -7.40
CA CYS A 666 24.51 21.69 -8.40
C CYS A 666 23.45 20.68 -7.98
N TYR A 667 23.48 20.23 -6.72
CA TYR A 667 22.51 19.31 -6.15
C TYR A 667 21.09 19.87 -6.24
N ALA A 668 20.89 21.13 -5.84
CA ALA A 668 19.60 21.79 -5.90
C ALA A 668 19.06 21.92 -7.33
N LYS A 669 19.93 22.23 -8.31
CA LYS A 669 19.58 22.24 -9.74
C LYS A 669 19.15 20.85 -10.23
N LYS A 670 19.91 19.81 -9.89
CA LYS A 670 19.58 18.41 -10.24
C LYS A 670 18.23 18.00 -9.65
N LEU A 671 17.98 18.32 -8.38
CA LEU A 671 16.71 18.03 -7.71
C LEU A 671 15.52 18.69 -8.41
N ILE A 672 15.60 20.00 -8.65
CA ILE A 672 14.53 20.73 -9.32
C ILE A 672 14.31 20.20 -10.73
N SER A 673 15.38 19.90 -11.48
CA SER A 673 15.28 19.34 -12.82
C SER A 673 14.62 17.95 -12.82
N GLN A 674 14.94 17.08 -11.86
CA GLN A 674 14.25 15.80 -11.68
C GLN A 674 12.77 16.00 -11.35
N LEU A 675 12.43 16.95 -10.48
CA LEU A 675 11.03 17.26 -10.17
C LEU A 675 10.27 17.79 -11.39
N VAL A 676 10.88 18.64 -12.21
CA VAL A 676 10.33 19.10 -13.50
C VAL A 676 10.07 17.91 -14.44
N ASN A 677 10.96 16.92 -14.46
CA ASN A 677 10.76 15.74 -15.31
C ASN A 677 9.68 14.79 -14.80
N ILE A 678 9.49 14.73 -13.48
CA ILE A 678 8.57 13.82 -12.80
C ILE A 678 7.15 14.40 -12.77
N ASN A 679 7.00 15.72 -12.62
CA ASN A 679 5.73 16.39 -12.36
C ASN A 679 5.41 17.43 -13.46
N GLN A 680 4.38 17.15 -14.27
CA GLN A 680 4.00 17.99 -15.42
C GLN A 680 3.44 19.36 -15.02
N ASP A 681 2.72 19.46 -13.89
CA ASP A 681 2.20 20.75 -13.41
C ASP A 681 3.34 21.63 -12.93
N PHE A 682 4.29 21.05 -12.19
CA PHE A 682 5.48 21.76 -11.76
C PHE A 682 6.29 22.24 -12.95
N ARG A 683 6.52 21.36 -13.95
CA ARG A 683 7.14 21.74 -15.22
C ARG A 683 6.43 22.91 -15.89
N TYR A 684 5.12 22.82 -16.06
CA TYR A 684 4.32 23.89 -16.65
C TYR A 684 4.52 25.21 -15.91
N GLN A 685 4.49 25.21 -14.57
CA GLN A 685 4.73 26.43 -13.80
C GLN A 685 6.15 26.96 -13.98
N ILE A 686 7.17 26.10 -13.99
CA ILE A 686 8.57 26.52 -14.21
C ILE A 686 8.76 27.10 -15.63
N GLU A 687 8.11 26.54 -16.65
CA GLU A 687 8.22 27.00 -18.05
C GLU A 687 7.72 28.43 -18.26
N HIS A 688 6.76 28.87 -17.44
CA HIS A 688 6.13 30.20 -17.50
C HIS A 688 6.81 31.24 -16.62
N LEU A 689 7.81 30.86 -15.82
CA LEU A 689 8.64 31.80 -15.08
C LEU A 689 9.68 32.45 -15.99
N SER A 690 10.01 33.72 -15.72
CA SER A 690 11.12 34.41 -16.37
C SER A 690 12.46 33.85 -15.88
N ASP A 691 13.49 33.86 -16.74
CA ASP A 691 14.85 33.54 -16.32
C ASP A 691 15.26 34.42 -15.13
N GLY A 692 15.90 33.82 -14.13
CA GLY A 692 16.26 34.48 -12.87
C GLY A 692 15.15 34.50 -11.81
N ALA A 693 13.93 34.08 -12.11
CA ALA A 693 12.87 33.94 -11.10
C ALA A 693 13.29 32.99 -9.97
N ALA A 694 12.86 33.29 -8.75
CA ALA A 694 13.17 32.46 -7.59
C ALA A 694 12.39 31.13 -7.66
N LEU A 695 13.11 30.02 -7.64
CA LEU A 695 12.54 28.68 -7.46
C LEU A 695 12.50 28.29 -5.98
N PRO A 696 11.79 27.21 -5.62
CA PRO A 696 11.82 26.69 -4.25
C PRO A 696 13.26 26.49 -3.76
N MET A 697 13.50 26.89 -2.51
CA MET A 697 14.84 26.79 -1.90
C MET A 697 15.14 25.34 -1.52
N VAL A 698 16.37 24.88 -1.71
CA VAL A 698 16.84 23.61 -1.15
C VAL A 698 17.69 23.89 0.07
N ARG A 699 17.32 23.35 1.22
CA ARG A 699 18.01 23.59 2.49
C ARG A 699 18.60 22.30 3.03
N PHE A 700 19.91 22.33 3.29
CA PHE A 700 20.67 21.21 3.83
C PHE A 700 20.92 21.42 5.32
N PHE A 701 20.74 20.35 6.09
CA PHE A 701 21.01 20.31 7.52
C PHE A 701 22.01 19.22 7.84
N LYS A 702 22.94 19.48 8.75
CA LYS A 702 23.72 18.42 9.38
C LYS A 702 22.81 17.46 10.14
N ARG A 703 23.27 16.21 10.24
CA ARG A 703 22.62 15.14 11.00
C ARG A 703 22.19 15.61 12.39
N GLY A 704 20.92 15.41 12.74
CA GLY A 704 20.39 15.70 14.08
C GLY A 704 20.17 17.18 14.43
N GLN A 705 20.39 18.10 13.48
CA GLN A 705 20.33 19.55 13.71
C GLN A 705 19.16 20.25 13.03
N SER A 706 18.22 19.49 12.47
CA SER A 706 17.07 20.03 11.74
C SER A 706 15.78 19.88 12.56
N PRO A 707 14.71 20.63 12.24
CA PRO A 707 13.38 20.35 12.81
C PRO A 707 12.80 19.00 12.38
N ILE A 708 13.34 18.40 11.31
CA ILE A 708 12.99 17.04 10.86
C ILE A 708 13.75 15.97 11.66
N SER A 709 14.76 16.36 12.45
CA SER A 709 15.41 15.53 13.45
C SER A 709 14.46 15.26 14.62
N GLU A 710 13.54 14.31 14.47
CA GLU A 710 12.78 13.83 15.62
C GLU A 710 13.72 13.20 16.65
N ALA A 711 13.50 13.52 17.94
CA ALA A 711 14.22 12.93 19.05
C ALA A 711 14.21 11.40 18.94
N GLU A 712 15.37 10.81 18.65
CA GLU A 712 15.67 9.38 18.79
C GLU A 712 14.74 8.39 18.05
N GLY A 713 14.09 8.78 16.96
CA GLY A 713 13.31 7.85 16.12
C GLY A 713 12.00 7.33 16.76
N HIS A 714 11.55 7.94 17.85
CA HIS A 714 10.35 7.51 18.58
C HIS A 714 9.01 7.96 17.96
N ARG A 715 9.01 8.67 16.82
CA ARG A 715 7.79 9.26 16.23
C ARG A 715 7.73 9.13 14.70
N LYS A 716 6.57 9.47 14.15
CA LYS A 716 6.27 9.50 12.71
C LYS A 716 6.75 10.84 12.15
N GLN A 717 7.66 10.79 11.17
CA GLN A 717 8.18 11.98 10.51
C GLN A 717 7.07 12.88 9.96
N VAL A 718 7.15 14.18 10.27
CA VAL A 718 6.35 15.22 9.63
C VAL A 718 6.88 15.47 8.21
N LEU A 719 6.02 15.37 7.21
CA LEU A 719 6.42 15.46 5.78
C LEU A 719 6.28 16.87 5.20
N VAL A 720 5.37 17.67 5.77
CA VAL A 720 5.11 19.06 5.41
C VAL A 720 5.12 19.88 6.69
N PHE A 721 6.02 20.84 6.75
CA PHE A 721 6.11 21.82 7.82
C PHE A 721 5.47 23.13 7.37
N GLN A 722 4.76 23.73 8.29
CA GLN A 722 4.29 25.11 8.27
C GLN A 722 4.80 25.80 9.54
N LYS A 723 4.62 27.12 9.64
CA LYS A 723 5.10 27.91 10.78
C LYS A 723 4.58 27.38 12.12
N GLU A 724 3.37 26.82 12.14
CA GLU A 724 2.68 26.25 13.28
C GLU A 724 3.29 24.91 13.74
N ASN A 725 4.07 24.25 12.87
CA ASN A 725 4.76 23.00 13.20
C ASN A 725 6.11 23.22 13.87
N LEU A 726 6.58 24.47 13.95
CA LEU A 726 7.88 24.83 14.52
C LEU A 726 7.72 25.34 15.97
N PRO A 727 8.75 25.19 16.83
CA PRO A 727 8.75 25.80 18.15
C PRO A 727 8.42 27.29 18.12
N GLU A 728 7.72 27.79 19.14
CA GLU A 728 7.49 29.24 19.29
C GLU A 728 8.85 29.96 19.32
N ASN A 729 9.07 30.87 18.36
CA ASN A 729 10.33 31.59 18.12
C ASN A 729 11.49 30.75 17.54
N TYR A 730 11.20 29.64 16.84
CA TYR A 730 12.20 28.89 16.11
C TYR A 730 13.01 29.79 15.17
N ARG A 731 14.34 29.64 15.21
CA ARG A 731 15.30 30.23 14.28
C ARG A 731 16.10 29.11 13.65
N PHE A 732 16.41 29.26 12.36
CA PHE A 732 17.30 28.32 11.70
C PHE A 732 18.67 28.29 12.39
N PRO A 733 19.34 27.12 12.43
CA PRO A 733 20.71 27.00 12.93
C PRO A 733 21.68 27.90 12.15
N GLU A 734 22.85 28.11 12.73
CA GLU A 734 23.97 28.83 12.10
C GLU A 734 24.41 28.20 10.77
N GLU A 735 25.06 28.99 9.91
CA GLU A 735 25.42 28.59 8.54
C GLU A 735 26.39 27.40 8.46
N ASP A 736 27.12 27.07 9.52
CA ASP A 736 27.98 25.89 9.59
C ASP A 736 27.19 24.57 9.80
N ILE A 737 25.91 24.69 10.16
CA ILE A 737 25.01 23.58 10.50
C ILE A 737 23.83 23.48 9.53
N CYS A 738 23.36 24.62 9.00
CA CYS A 738 22.23 24.70 8.10
C CYS A 738 22.50 25.69 6.96
N ARG A 739 22.38 25.25 5.70
CA ARG A 739 22.54 26.13 4.52
C ARG A 739 21.39 25.98 3.54
N GLY A 740 20.77 27.11 3.22
CA GLY A 740 19.76 27.23 2.17
C GLY A 740 20.37 27.70 0.86
N VAL A 741 20.02 27.02 -0.23
CA VAL A 741 20.45 27.37 -1.58
C VAL A 741 19.23 27.65 -2.45
N LYS A 742 19.20 28.85 -3.02
CA LYS A 742 18.23 29.23 -4.04
C LYS A 742 18.78 28.93 -5.42
N VAL A 743 17.96 28.28 -6.24
CA VAL A 743 18.26 28.06 -7.65
C VAL A 743 17.47 29.09 -8.45
N PRO A 744 18.14 29.95 -9.24
CA PRO A 744 17.42 30.82 -10.16
C PRO A 744 16.85 29.97 -11.30
N MET A 745 15.66 30.34 -11.76
CA MET A 745 15.09 29.78 -12.98
C MET A 745 16.07 30.00 -14.13
N SER A 746 16.33 28.92 -14.89
CA SER A 746 17.01 29.00 -16.19
C SER A 746 16.42 27.95 -17.12
N ARG A 747 16.37 28.24 -18.42
CA ARG A 747 15.89 27.29 -19.44
C ARG A 747 16.65 25.95 -19.47
N ALA A 748 17.89 25.90 -18.97
CA ALA A 748 18.66 24.66 -18.82
C ALA A 748 17.98 23.64 -17.88
N LEU A 749 17.15 24.08 -16.93
CA LEU A 749 16.43 23.18 -16.01
C LEU A 749 15.33 22.38 -16.71
N LEU A 750 14.85 22.84 -17.87
CA LEU A 750 13.73 22.27 -18.63
C LEU A 750 14.15 21.24 -19.68
N THR A 751 15.43 21.19 -20.02
CA THR A 751 15.98 20.47 -21.19
C THR A 751 16.72 19.18 -20.84
N ALA A 752 16.86 18.85 -19.55
CA ALA A 752 17.45 17.58 -19.11
C ALA A 752 16.47 16.41 -19.32
N GLU A 753 16.28 15.97 -20.56
CA GLU A 753 15.41 14.83 -20.89
C GLU A 753 16.02 13.45 -20.55
N GLN A 754 15.12 12.47 -20.40
CA GLN A 754 15.40 11.07 -20.10
C GLN A 754 16.28 10.41 -21.18
N GLY A 755 17.56 10.14 -20.89
CA GLY A 755 18.33 9.22 -21.74
C GLY A 755 19.85 9.31 -21.70
N GLU A 756 20.45 10.44 -21.33
CA GLU A 756 21.91 10.58 -21.29
C GLU A 756 22.38 11.01 -19.90
N THR A 757 22.43 10.05 -18.98
CA THR A 757 23.43 10.06 -17.91
C THR A 757 24.80 9.67 -18.49
N THR A 758 25.26 10.45 -19.47
CA THR A 758 26.65 10.46 -19.96
C THR A 758 27.11 11.92 -20.02
N ASP A 759 27.66 12.36 -18.90
CA ASP A 759 28.85 13.21 -18.79
C ASP A 759 28.93 14.64 -19.37
N LEU A 760 27.92 15.23 -20.03
CA LEU A 760 28.17 16.51 -20.75
C LEU A 760 27.38 17.77 -20.38
N ALA A 761 26.60 17.80 -19.30
CA ALA A 761 25.98 19.08 -18.86
C ALA A 761 26.20 19.49 -17.39
N PHE A 762 26.55 18.57 -16.49
CA PHE A 762 26.85 18.89 -15.09
C PHE A 762 27.85 17.89 -14.48
N GLN A 763 29.12 18.01 -14.86
CA GLN A 763 30.21 17.37 -14.11
C GLN A 763 30.39 18.10 -12.77
N CYS A 764 29.78 17.53 -11.72
CA CYS A 764 30.15 17.79 -10.33
C CYS A 764 30.22 16.43 -9.62
N LEU A 765 31.37 15.78 -9.82
CA LEU A 765 32.13 14.89 -8.93
C LEU A 765 33.20 14.19 -9.78
#